data_AF-A0A2H6ICC0-F1
#
_entry.id   AF-A0A2H6ICC0-F1
#
_cell.length_a   1.000
_cell.length_b   1.000
_cell.length_c   1.000
_cell.angle_alpha   90.00
_cell.angle_beta   90.00
_cell.angle_gamma   90.00
#
_symmetry.space_group_name_H-M   'P 1'
#
loop_
_entity.id
_entity.type
_entity.pdbx_description
1 polymer ?
#
loop_
_entity_poly.entity_id
_entity_poly.type
_entity_poly.pdbx_seq_one_letter_code
_entity_poly.pdbx_strand_id
1 'polypeptide(L)'
;MKVKYIQVIKNCLLLCLLAVVAGCISTKPDLAPKSLFFDSDNVLNVSFKNEGDGEVPANKGNLVIYIDGRALGGYSFSNLADQSFRTPDGSLTIRSNFRMAGSNRRIAVFIDSENEVNESNEFQNTLSRTMTPPAKNGPDFIVSNLYTDPDNKLKIVVKNIGPANSPSNLEVRMRVIVNESVAADITPTLPSLTAGGGETIITPNPPVVISPNSNVRVLLNTNHLFDEIDNTNNVREDILPGGPSIAPYATLLSQPKIKTNIIWEGSGGIKNYPSWTASRKADLNNSILRLEKGEPQALSAPPALLSGGYISASDAWQIYIAHIAQSLWTEVHGAVAWHLVDFPDEQLAYLLDSRKLMTYQPATNRYKFNTYLMGEITAWNPRISYEVLSNLKMIKATPLETIYALTNWMRGHLIHISGSDDYTEQYGYPGPPPADKVLYPLEGKRHKTAGCWGTSGLYGAVLRSVNIPVERANINLNNGTHSRPVFPSVDRSMPHGDDVYTAFLTPSGAVIPTSKIFYTLAQMATKFISPAVDCVSGECNTIAEQASYNTGKDHLQLAYDYMADYILYQYARYGADYLNDSLRGPRIGGSVHEFVKPYFTDAERAAMVTAVETKVKEIGSGNLETGKSKVIARWDRFQQNE
;
A
#
# COMPACT_ATOMS: atom_id res chain seq x y z
N MET A 1 -29.92 -41.44 -50.26
CA MET A 1 -29.08 -40.28 -49.89
C MET A 1 -29.49 -39.56 -48.60
N LYS A 2 -30.76 -39.60 -48.14
CA LYS A 2 -31.21 -38.87 -46.92
C LYS A 2 -30.89 -39.51 -45.56
N VAL A 3 -30.47 -40.78 -45.49
CA VAL A 3 -30.24 -41.48 -44.20
C VAL A 3 -28.80 -41.32 -43.67
N LYS A 4 -27.81 -41.07 -44.54
CA LYS A 4 -26.41 -40.84 -44.12
C LYS A 4 -26.16 -39.43 -43.56
N TYR A 5 -26.96 -38.43 -43.94
CA TYR A 5 -26.80 -37.04 -43.45
C TYR A 5 -27.27 -36.85 -42.00
N ILE A 6 -28.28 -37.61 -41.54
CA ILE A 6 -28.83 -37.49 -40.18
C ILE A 6 -27.88 -38.11 -39.14
N GLN A 7 -27.14 -39.17 -39.50
CA GLN A 7 -26.16 -39.80 -38.61
C GLN A 7 -24.90 -38.93 -38.42
N VAL A 8 -24.46 -38.22 -39.46
CA VAL A 8 -23.31 -37.30 -39.40
C VAL A 8 -23.66 -36.04 -38.61
N ILE A 9 -24.89 -35.51 -38.76
CA ILE A 9 -25.35 -34.36 -37.97
C ILE A 9 -25.55 -34.75 -36.49
N LYS A 10 -26.09 -35.95 -36.18
CA LYS A 10 -26.18 -36.43 -34.79
C LYS A 10 -24.81 -36.65 -34.14
N ASN A 11 -23.82 -37.17 -34.88
CA ASN A 11 -22.46 -37.35 -34.35
C ASN A 11 -21.71 -36.02 -34.20
N CYS A 12 -21.92 -35.03 -35.09
CA CYS A 12 -21.38 -33.67 -34.90
C CYS A 12 -22.08 -32.91 -33.76
N LEU A 13 -23.39 -33.07 -33.57
CA LEU A 13 -24.10 -32.47 -32.43
C LEU A 13 -23.69 -33.12 -31.11
N LEU A 14 -23.41 -34.44 -31.10
CA LEU A 14 -22.92 -35.15 -29.92
C LEU A 14 -21.47 -34.80 -29.60
N LEU A 15 -20.60 -34.59 -30.61
CA LEU A 15 -19.24 -34.06 -30.40
C LEU A 15 -19.25 -32.58 -29.97
N CYS A 16 -20.15 -31.75 -30.48
CA CYS A 16 -20.31 -30.37 -30.00
C CYS A 16 -20.95 -30.30 -28.60
N LEU A 17 -21.86 -31.22 -28.23
CA LEU A 17 -22.37 -31.29 -26.85
C LEU A 17 -21.33 -31.85 -25.88
N LEU A 18 -20.48 -32.81 -26.28
CA LEU A 18 -19.39 -33.31 -25.45
C LEU A 18 -18.27 -32.26 -25.27
N ALA A 19 -18.02 -31.41 -26.28
CA ALA A 19 -17.08 -30.29 -26.17
C ALA A 19 -17.59 -29.12 -25.29
N VAL A 20 -18.91 -29.04 -25.03
CA VAL A 20 -19.50 -28.05 -24.10
C VAL A 20 -19.54 -28.57 -22.65
N VAL A 21 -19.33 -29.88 -22.42
CA VAL A 21 -19.33 -30.49 -21.07
C VAL A 21 -17.91 -30.75 -20.53
N ALA A 22 -16.88 -30.66 -21.36
CA ALA A 22 -15.50 -30.46 -20.92
C ALA A 22 -15.15 -28.97 -21.06
N GLY A 23 -15.75 -28.12 -20.22
CA GLY A 23 -15.17 -26.82 -19.97
C GLY A 23 -13.75 -27.06 -19.48
N CYS A 24 -12.74 -26.82 -20.33
CA CYS A 24 -11.37 -26.66 -19.86
C CYS A 24 -11.41 -25.52 -18.85
N ILE A 25 -11.50 -25.88 -17.57
CA ILE A 25 -11.26 -24.96 -16.47
C ILE A 25 -9.81 -24.54 -16.66
N SER A 26 -9.60 -23.37 -17.25
CA SER A 26 -8.28 -22.78 -17.38
C SER A 26 -7.81 -22.45 -15.97
N THR A 27 -7.04 -23.35 -15.37
CA THR A 27 -6.38 -23.14 -14.08
C THR A 27 -5.36 -22.03 -14.24
N LYS A 28 -5.40 -21.03 -13.37
CA LYS A 28 -4.49 -19.88 -13.40
C LYS A 28 -3.41 -20.01 -12.31
N PRO A 29 -2.19 -19.50 -12.54
CA PRO A 29 -1.18 -19.33 -11.50
C PRO A 29 -1.60 -18.26 -10.49
N ASP A 30 -0.91 -18.22 -9.35
CA ASP A 30 -1.09 -17.23 -8.26
C ASP A 30 0.27 -17.00 -7.57
N LEU A 31 0.98 -15.94 -7.92
CA LEU A 31 2.33 -15.64 -7.50
C LEU A 31 2.33 -14.72 -6.27
N ALA A 32 2.63 -15.30 -5.12
CA ALA A 32 2.71 -14.56 -3.87
C ALA A 32 4.12 -14.57 -3.28
N PRO A 33 4.72 -13.40 -2.95
CA PRO A 33 5.87 -13.35 -2.06
C PRO A 33 5.51 -13.92 -0.69
N LYS A 34 6.45 -14.64 -0.07
CA LYS A 34 6.23 -15.39 1.17
C LYS A 34 7.12 -14.95 2.31
N SER A 35 8.39 -14.62 2.04
CA SER A 35 9.29 -14.19 3.12
C SER A 35 10.43 -13.32 2.61
N LEU A 36 10.88 -12.46 3.52
CA LEU A 36 12.07 -11.63 3.39
C LEU A 36 12.98 -11.95 4.57
N PHE A 37 14.27 -12.19 4.33
CA PHE A 37 15.23 -12.42 5.40
C PHE A 37 16.64 -12.05 4.97
N PHE A 38 17.50 -11.77 5.95
CA PHE A 38 18.93 -11.55 5.72
C PHE A 38 19.71 -12.84 5.94
N ASP A 39 20.65 -13.15 5.06
CA ASP A 39 21.61 -14.22 5.31
C ASP A 39 22.75 -13.76 6.24
N SER A 40 23.71 -14.64 6.51
CA SER A 40 24.89 -14.35 7.34
C SER A 40 25.78 -13.23 6.79
N ASP A 41 25.60 -12.84 5.52
CA ASP A 41 26.33 -11.75 4.89
C ASP A 41 25.58 -10.41 4.90
N ASN A 42 24.38 -10.37 5.48
CA ASN A 42 23.40 -9.29 5.40
C ASN A 42 22.85 -9.06 3.98
N VAL A 43 22.87 -10.07 3.13
CA VAL A 43 22.24 -10.00 1.81
C VAL A 43 20.77 -10.34 1.95
N LEU A 44 19.91 -9.52 1.35
CA LEU A 44 18.47 -9.75 1.33
C LEU A 44 18.12 -10.95 0.47
N ASN A 45 17.32 -11.86 1.02
CA ASN A 45 16.74 -13.00 0.33
C ASN A 45 15.22 -12.80 0.25
N VAL A 46 14.66 -13.13 -0.90
CA VAL A 46 13.21 -13.02 -1.18
C VAL A 46 12.69 -14.39 -1.58
N SER A 47 11.77 -14.95 -0.82
CA SER A 47 11.09 -16.21 -1.17
C SER A 47 9.69 -15.94 -1.67
N PHE A 48 9.28 -16.66 -2.71
CA PHE A 48 7.94 -16.57 -3.29
C PHE A 48 7.47 -17.91 -3.83
N LYS A 49 6.16 -18.02 -4.08
CA LYS A 49 5.50 -19.28 -4.44
C LYS A 49 4.40 -19.05 -5.48
N ASN A 50 4.21 -20.01 -6.38
CA ASN A 50 2.97 -20.16 -7.14
C ASN A 50 1.95 -20.97 -6.32
N GLU A 51 0.94 -20.31 -5.76
CA GLU A 51 -0.14 -20.90 -4.97
C GLU A 51 -1.39 -21.27 -5.78
N GLY A 52 -1.34 -21.00 -7.08
CA GLY A 52 -2.41 -21.25 -8.02
C GLY A 52 -2.39 -22.69 -8.52
N ASP A 53 -3.51 -23.12 -9.07
CA ASP A 53 -3.67 -24.44 -9.66
C ASP A 53 -3.07 -24.52 -11.09
N GLY A 54 -2.65 -23.38 -11.67
CA GLY A 54 -2.08 -23.27 -13.01
C GLY A 54 -0.58 -23.01 -13.04
N GLU A 55 0.06 -23.32 -14.17
CA GLU A 55 1.48 -23.02 -14.39
C GLU A 55 1.71 -21.55 -14.74
N VAL A 56 2.82 -20.99 -14.26
CA VAL A 56 3.29 -19.66 -14.65
C VAL A 56 3.89 -19.76 -16.07
N PRO A 57 3.38 -19.02 -17.07
CA PRO A 57 3.87 -19.10 -18.43
C PRO A 57 5.38 -18.83 -18.54
N ALA A 58 6.07 -19.59 -19.38
CA ALA A 58 7.50 -19.41 -19.62
C ALA A 58 7.82 -17.97 -20.07
N ASN A 59 8.98 -17.46 -19.64
CA ASN A 59 9.52 -16.13 -19.96
C ASN A 59 8.68 -14.92 -19.53
N LYS A 60 7.61 -15.14 -18.76
CA LYS A 60 6.79 -14.05 -18.21
C LYS A 60 7.07 -13.80 -16.74
N GLY A 61 6.81 -12.56 -16.35
CA GLY A 61 6.79 -12.11 -14.97
C GLY A 61 8.13 -11.57 -14.51
N ASN A 62 8.06 -10.82 -13.43
CA ASN A 62 9.20 -10.14 -12.85
C ASN A 62 9.01 -9.96 -11.34
N LEU A 63 10.07 -9.53 -10.67
CA LEU A 63 10.05 -9.14 -9.27
C LEU A 63 10.81 -7.83 -9.11
N VAL A 64 10.23 -6.83 -8.48
CA VAL A 64 10.90 -5.55 -8.18
C VAL A 64 11.09 -5.44 -6.66
N ILE A 65 12.26 -4.94 -6.25
CA ILE A 65 12.63 -4.71 -4.85
C ILE A 65 12.75 -3.21 -4.60
N TYR A 66 12.02 -2.75 -3.57
CA TYR A 66 12.05 -1.38 -3.07
C TYR A 66 12.67 -1.35 -1.67
N ILE A 67 13.62 -0.45 -1.47
CA ILE A 67 14.30 -0.26 -0.18
C ILE A 67 14.24 1.23 0.17
N ASP A 68 13.69 1.53 1.35
CA ASP A 68 13.44 2.87 1.88
C ASP A 68 12.75 3.80 0.88
N GLY A 69 11.78 3.24 0.16
CA GLY A 69 10.97 3.96 -0.81
C GLY A 69 11.56 4.07 -2.21
N ARG A 70 12.78 3.55 -2.45
CA ARG A 70 13.46 3.60 -3.76
C ARG A 70 13.45 2.23 -4.44
N ALA A 71 13.12 2.19 -5.73
CA ALA A 71 13.30 1.00 -6.55
C ALA A 71 14.80 0.82 -6.84
N LEU A 72 15.45 -0.16 -6.20
CA LEU A 72 16.89 -0.38 -6.36
C LEU A 72 17.23 -1.45 -7.40
N GLY A 73 16.26 -2.29 -7.76
CA GLY A 73 16.42 -3.27 -8.84
C GLY A 73 15.34 -4.34 -8.83
N GLY A 74 15.54 -5.38 -9.62
CA GLY A 74 14.59 -6.46 -9.78
C GLY A 74 15.12 -7.61 -10.64
N TYR A 75 14.30 -8.64 -10.79
CA TYR A 75 14.61 -9.87 -11.49
C TYR A 75 13.56 -10.11 -12.56
N SER A 76 13.99 -10.31 -13.81
CA SER A 76 13.11 -10.90 -14.82
C SER A 76 13.11 -12.40 -14.65
N PHE A 77 11.94 -13.01 -14.58
CA PHE A 77 11.80 -14.45 -14.35
C PHE A 77 12.34 -15.29 -15.50
N SER A 78 12.43 -14.73 -16.72
CA SER A 78 13.08 -15.39 -17.86
C SER A 78 14.58 -15.63 -17.65
N ASN A 79 15.23 -14.82 -16.82
CA ASN A 79 16.69 -14.87 -16.60
C ASN A 79 17.09 -15.66 -15.35
N LEU A 80 16.11 -16.18 -14.58
CA LEU A 80 16.41 -17.00 -13.41
C LEU A 80 16.92 -18.38 -13.85
N ALA A 81 17.97 -18.87 -13.21
CA ALA A 81 18.48 -20.22 -13.51
C ALA A 81 17.51 -21.31 -13.03
N ASP A 82 16.90 -21.08 -11.86
CA ASP A 82 15.87 -21.96 -11.29
C ASP A 82 14.48 -21.47 -11.72
N GLN A 83 13.69 -22.40 -12.27
CA GLN A 83 12.35 -22.17 -12.80
C GLN A 83 11.30 -23.04 -12.07
N SER A 84 11.67 -23.68 -10.95
CA SER A 84 10.79 -24.57 -10.18
C SER A 84 9.53 -23.89 -9.64
N PHE A 85 9.56 -22.57 -9.40
CA PHE A 85 8.39 -21.80 -8.99
C PHE A 85 7.24 -21.77 -10.02
N ARG A 86 7.49 -22.15 -11.28
CA ARG A 86 6.47 -22.05 -12.33
C ARG A 86 5.36 -23.08 -12.20
N THR A 87 5.64 -24.25 -11.62
CA THR A 87 4.60 -25.28 -11.43
C THR A 87 3.66 -24.90 -10.28
N PRO A 88 2.42 -25.41 -10.25
CA PRO A 88 1.57 -25.31 -9.06
C PRO A 88 2.32 -25.76 -7.81
N ASP A 89 2.15 -25.01 -6.72
CA ASP A 89 2.88 -25.16 -5.45
C ASP A 89 4.41 -25.01 -5.51
N GLY A 90 4.98 -24.68 -6.67
CA GLY A 90 6.40 -24.41 -6.83
C GLY A 90 6.82 -23.15 -6.09
N SER A 91 8.03 -23.14 -5.53
CA SER A 91 8.60 -21.99 -4.84
C SER A 91 10.04 -21.71 -5.27
N LEU A 92 10.49 -20.48 -5.02
CA LEU A 92 11.88 -20.09 -5.22
C LEU A 92 12.30 -19.07 -4.17
N THR A 93 13.56 -19.14 -3.76
CA THR A 93 14.23 -18.09 -2.98
C THR A 93 15.31 -17.44 -3.83
N ILE A 94 15.18 -16.14 -4.08
CA ILE A 94 16.20 -15.33 -4.73
C ILE A 94 17.09 -14.72 -3.66
N ARG A 95 18.38 -15.07 -3.69
CA ARG A 95 19.41 -14.32 -2.99
C ARG A 95 19.75 -13.08 -3.79
N SER A 96 19.45 -11.90 -3.26
CA SER A 96 19.62 -10.66 -4.02
C SER A 96 21.09 -10.20 -4.11
N ASN A 97 21.34 -9.07 -4.77
CA ASN A 97 22.61 -8.35 -4.71
C ASN A 97 22.59 -7.20 -3.69
N PHE A 98 21.50 -7.04 -2.92
CA PHE A 98 21.35 -5.96 -1.95
C PHE A 98 21.86 -6.41 -0.58
N ARG A 99 22.97 -5.82 -0.18
CA ARG A 99 23.55 -5.96 1.14
C ARG A 99 23.22 -4.71 1.95
N MET A 100 22.70 -4.88 3.16
CA MET A 100 22.17 -3.78 3.95
C MET A 100 22.79 -3.69 5.34
N ALA A 101 22.86 -2.46 5.84
CA ALA A 101 23.16 -2.15 7.23
C ALA A 101 22.14 -1.16 7.81
N GLY A 102 22.34 -0.78 9.07
CA GLY A 102 21.45 0.13 9.80
C GLY A 102 20.26 -0.59 10.44
N SER A 103 19.23 0.18 10.77
CA SER A 103 18.04 -0.30 11.49
C SER A 103 16.76 0.18 10.82
N ASN A 104 15.67 -0.57 11.01
CA ASN A 104 14.33 -0.19 10.56
C ASN A 104 14.23 0.12 9.05
N ARG A 105 14.91 -0.67 8.21
CA ARG A 105 14.86 -0.55 6.75
C ARG A 105 13.48 -0.93 6.26
N ARG A 106 12.86 -0.08 5.45
CA ARG A 106 11.56 -0.37 4.81
C ARG A 106 11.80 -1.12 3.52
N ILE A 107 11.41 -2.38 3.47
CA ILE A 107 11.59 -3.24 2.31
C ILE A 107 10.21 -3.58 1.76
N ALA A 108 10.02 -3.46 0.46
CA ALA A 108 8.86 -4.00 -0.24
C ALA A 108 9.31 -4.78 -1.47
N VAL A 109 8.57 -5.84 -1.79
CA VAL A 109 8.72 -6.59 -3.04
C VAL A 109 7.39 -6.62 -3.76
N PHE A 110 7.43 -6.53 -5.09
CA PHE A 110 6.27 -6.60 -5.96
C PHE A 110 6.56 -7.61 -7.08
N ILE A 111 5.84 -8.73 -7.05
CA ILE A 111 5.88 -9.76 -8.07
C ILE A 111 4.88 -9.43 -9.18
N ASP A 112 5.26 -9.76 -10.41
CA ASP A 112 4.52 -9.44 -11.63
C ASP A 112 4.12 -7.97 -11.69
N SER A 113 5.06 -7.07 -11.37
CA SER A 113 4.75 -5.63 -11.31
C SER A 113 4.31 -5.07 -12.67
N GLU A 114 4.65 -5.75 -13.77
CA GLU A 114 4.22 -5.39 -15.13
C GLU A 114 2.89 -6.06 -15.54
N ASN A 115 2.28 -6.87 -14.65
CA ASN A 115 1.02 -7.57 -14.86
C ASN A 115 1.05 -8.43 -16.14
N GLU A 116 2.16 -9.14 -16.37
CA GLU A 116 2.38 -9.97 -17.56
C GLU A 116 1.73 -11.35 -17.42
N VAL A 117 1.64 -11.83 -16.18
CA VAL A 117 1.02 -13.09 -15.79
C VAL A 117 -0.46 -12.82 -15.52
N ASN A 118 -1.33 -13.71 -15.99
CA ASN A 118 -2.77 -13.62 -15.75
C ASN A 118 -3.10 -14.54 -14.58
N GLU A 119 -3.21 -13.97 -13.39
CA GLU A 119 -3.29 -14.74 -12.16
C GLU A 119 -4.74 -15.02 -11.74
N SER A 120 -4.93 -15.98 -10.83
CA SER A 120 -6.21 -16.13 -10.14
C SER A 120 -6.46 -15.02 -9.14
N ASN A 121 -5.41 -14.43 -8.59
CA ASN A 121 -5.47 -13.38 -7.58
C ASN A 121 -4.29 -12.43 -7.73
N GLU A 122 -4.57 -11.14 -7.89
CA GLU A 122 -3.54 -10.10 -8.01
C GLU A 122 -3.31 -9.36 -6.68
N PHE A 123 -4.11 -9.65 -5.64
CA PHE A 123 -4.18 -8.82 -4.44
C PHE A 123 -3.07 -9.13 -3.45
N GLN A 124 -2.32 -10.21 -3.64
CA GLN A 124 -1.26 -10.67 -2.73
C GLN A 124 0.12 -10.67 -3.37
N ASN A 125 0.29 -10.01 -4.52
CA ASN A 125 1.55 -9.96 -5.25
C ASN A 125 2.61 -9.06 -4.60
N THR A 126 2.31 -8.50 -3.41
CA THR A 126 3.22 -7.61 -2.69
C THR A 126 3.52 -8.11 -1.29
N LEU A 127 4.72 -7.83 -0.79
CA LEU A 127 5.09 -8.06 0.60
C LEU A 127 5.96 -6.91 1.06
N SER A 128 5.63 -6.30 2.20
CA SER A 128 6.39 -5.18 2.76
C SER A 128 6.63 -5.33 4.25
N ARG A 129 7.83 -4.94 4.71
CA ARG A 129 8.29 -5.06 6.10
C ARG A 129 9.23 -3.94 6.50
N THR A 130 9.22 -3.59 7.78
CA THR A 130 10.31 -2.88 8.44
C THR A 130 11.23 -3.92 9.08
N MET A 131 12.48 -4.01 8.63
CA MET A 131 13.45 -5.01 9.08
C MET A 131 14.78 -4.38 9.50
N THR A 132 15.49 -5.03 10.42
CA THR A 132 16.83 -4.61 10.85
C THR A 132 17.85 -5.68 10.45
N PRO A 133 18.77 -5.40 9.51
CA PRO A 133 19.87 -6.31 9.21
C PRO A 133 20.71 -6.60 10.46
N PRO A 134 21.29 -7.81 10.61
CA PRO A 134 22.24 -8.10 11.66
C PRO A 134 23.39 -7.08 11.69
N ALA A 135 23.84 -6.69 12.89
CA ALA A 135 24.95 -5.73 13.00
C ALA A 135 26.23 -6.32 12.39
N LYS A 136 26.88 -5.58 11.47
CA LYS A 136 28.12 -5.99 10.83
C LYS A 136 29.14 -4.86 10.90
N ASN A 137 30.36 -5.18 11.27
CA ASN A 137 31.46 -4.22 11.30
C ASN A 137 32.13 -4.14 9.93
N GLY A 138 32.22 -2.96 9.35
CA GLY A 138 32.84 -2.71 8.05
C GLY A 138 32.59 -1.27 7.59
N PRO A 139 33.21 -0.84 6.48
CA PRO A 139 32.95 0.47 5.89
C PRO A 139 31.61 0.48 5.13
N ASP A 140 31.00 1.65 5.02
CA ASP A 140 29.74 1.92 4.29
C ASP A 140 29.92 3.23 3.53
N PHE A 141 29.91 3.19 2.20
CA PHE A 141 30.27 4.32 1.35
C PHE A 141 29.06 4.97 0.71
N ILE A 142 28.81 6.22 1.08
CA ILE A 142 27.80 7.03 0.40
C ILE A 142 28.46 8.06 -0.52
N VAL A 143 27.78 8.38 -1.62
CA VAL A 143 28.00 9.65 -2.31
C VAL A 143 27.26 10.70 -1.50
N SER A 144 27.98 11.43 -0.65
CA SER A 144 27.36 12.32 0.34
C SER A 144 26.94 13.66 -0.25
N ASN A 145 27.62 14.14 -1.30
CA ASN A 145 27.33 15.42 -1.94
C ASN A 145 27.81 15.45 -3.40
N LEU A 146 27.08 16.18 -4.25
CA LEU A 146 27.47 16.52 -5.61
C LEU A 146 27.45 18.04 -5.76
N TYR A 147 28.49 18.61 -6.34
CA TYR A 147 28.54 20.04 -6.62
C TYR A 147 29.44 20.33 -7.81
N THR A 148 29.42 21.56 -8.30
CA THR A 148 30.33 22.01 -9.35
C THR A 148 31.33 23.02 -8.80
N ASP A 149 32.55 23.01 -9.35
CA ASP A 149 33.50 24.10 -9.14
C ASP A 149 33.11 25.35 -9.97
N PRO A 150 33.84 26.49 -9.85
CA PRO A 150 33.53 27.71 -10.60
C PRO A 150 33.56 27.56 -12.13
N ASP A 151 34.21 26.53 -12.67
CA ASP A 151 34.23 26.22 -14.10
C ASP A 151 33.10 25.25 -14.51
N ASN A 152 32.12 25.04 -13.62
CA ASN A 152 31.04 24.07 -13.77
C ASN A 152 31.49 22.60 -13.87
N LYS A 153 32.69 22.25 -13.38
CA LYS A 153 33.17 20.86 -13.40
C LYS A 153 32.67 20.12 -12.17
N LEU A 154 32.16 18.91 -12.37
CA LEU A 154 31.60 18.07 -11.31
C LEU A 154 32.64 17.69 -10.25
N LYS A 155 32.24 17.79 -8.99
CA LYS A 155 32.93 17.29 -7.80
C LYS A 155 32.01 16.32 -7.06
N ILE A 156 32.55 15.17 -6.70
CA ILE A 156 31.83 14.07 -6.07
C ILE A 156 32.42 13.85 -4.69
N VAL A 157 31.64 14.03 -3.63
CA VAL A 157 32.08 13.75 -2.26
C VAL A 157 31.67 12.32 -1.89
N VAL A 158 32.65 11.50 -1.52
CA VAL A 158 32.45 10.15 -1.01
C VAL A 158 32.75 10.15 0.47
N LYS A 159 31.85 9.57 1.27
CA LYS A 159 31.97 9.51 2.71
C LYS A 159 31.79 8.08 3.21
N ASN A 160 32.65 7.66 4.14
CA ASN A 160 32.46 6.44 4.91
C ASN A 160 31.59 6.74 6.14
N ILE A 161 30.37 6.23 6.17
CA ILE A 161 29.45 6.31 7.32
C ILE A 161 29.44 5.03 8.17
N GLY A 162 30.20 4.02 7.75
CA GLY A 162 30.27 2.72 8.41
C GLY A 162 31.10 2.74 9.68
N PRO A 163 30.91 1.74 10.57
CA PRO A 163 31.62 1.65 11.85
C PRO A 163 33.10 1.27 11.73
N ALA A 164 33.60 0.86 10.56
CA ALA A 164 35.02 0.54 10.36
C ALA A 164 35.70 1.47 9.35
N ASN A 165 37.03 1.62 9.49
CA ASN A 165 37.84 2.32 8.50
C ASN A 165 37.83 1.56 7.17
N SER A 166 37.89 2.29 6.05
CA SER A 166 38.12 1.65 4.76
C SER A 166 39.59 1.28 4.54
N PRO A 167 39.87 0.22 3.77
CA PRO A 167 41.22 -0.05 3.28
C PRO A 167 41.80 1.16 2.53
N SER A 168 43.12 1.33 2.60
CA SER A 168 43.82 2.26 1.71
C SER A 168 43.85 1.71 0.29
N ASN A 169 43.75 2.60 -0.69
CA ASN A 169 43.82 2.26 -2.11
C ASN A 169 42.69 1.34 -2.59
N LEU A 170 41.48 1.50 -2.04
CA LEU A 170 40.31 0.74 -2.48
C LEU A 170 39.87 1.24 -3.86
N GLU A 171 39.94 0.40 -4.88
CA GLU A 171 39.36 0.70 -6.19
C GLU A 171 37.82 0.61 -6.12
N VAL A 172 37.17 1.65 -6.62
CA VAL A 172 35.71 1.70 -6.74
C VAL A 172 35.33 2.10 -8.15
N ARG A 173 34.22 1.58 -8.65
CA ARG A 173 33.66 1.98 -9.94
C ARG A 173 32.63 3.09 -9.72
N MET A 174 32.82 4.22 -10.39
CA MET A 174 31.86 5.32 -10.39
C MET A 174 31.29 5.56 -11.77
N ARG A 175 29.96 5.54 -11.87
CA ARG A 175 29.23 5.94 -13.07
C ARG A 175 28.54 7.26 -12.84
N VAL A 176 28.88 8.25 -13.66
CA VAL A 176 28.25 9.58 -13.70
C VAL A 176 27.28 9.62 -14.87
N ILE A 177 26.02 9.92 -14.58
CA ILE A 177 24.94 10.05 -15.55
C ILE A 177 24.45 11.49 -15.49
N VAL A 178 24.40 12.17 -16.63
CA VAL A 178 23.90 13.54 -16.77
C VAL A 178 22.75 13.52 -17.76
N ASN A 179 21.56 13.95 -17.34
CA ASN A 179 20.33 13.93 -18.14
C ASN A 179 20.13 12.57 -18.85
N GLU A 180 20.14 11.50 -18.05
CA GLU A 180 19.97 10.10 -18.47
C GLU A 180 21.09 9.51 -19.35
N SER A 181 22.08 10.32 -19.75
CA SER A 181 23.21 9.90 -20.56
C SER A 181 24.44 9.63 -19.69
N VAL A 182 25.17 8.54 -19.95
CA VAL A 182 26.43 8.27 -19.25
C VAL A 182 27.47 9.30 -19.67
N ALA A 183 27.85 10.17 -18.74
CA ALA A 183 28.86 11.22 -18.95
C ALA A 183 30.27 10.74 -18.58
N ALA A 184 30.38 9.81 -17.62
CA ALA A 184 31.64 9.16 -17.26
C ALA A 184 31.40 7.79 -16.63
N ASP A 185 32.34 6.86 -16.84
CA ASP A 185 32.45 5.57 -16.14
C ASP A 185 33.93 5.41 -15.79
N ILE A 186 34.27 5.64 -14.52
CA ILE A 186 35.66 5.78 -14.04
C ILE A 186 35.91 4.80 -12.89
N THR A 187 37.18 4.44 -12.68
CA THR A 187 37.59 3.56 -11.57
C THR A 187 38.62 4.28 -10.68
N PRO A 188 38.20 5.25 -9.86
CA PRO A 188 39.10 5.92 -8.93
C PRO A 188 39.51 4.99 -7.80
N THR A 189 40.64 5.35 -7.18
CA THR A 189 41.14 4.72 -5.97
C THR A 189 40.82 5.60 -4.77
N LEU A 190 40.09 5.08 -3.79
CA LEU A 190 39.80 5.79 -2.54
C LEU A 190 40.99 5.69 -1.57
N PRO A 191 41.35 6.77 -0.87
CA PRO A 191 42.23 6.69 0.28
C PRO A 191 41.54 5.95 1.43
N SER A 192 42.27 5.63 2.50
CA SER A 192 41.63 5.14 3.73
C SER A 192 40.77 6.26 4.32
N LEU A 193 39.49 5.96 4.54
CA LEU A 193 38.50 6.85 5.12
C LEU A 193 38.17 6.35 6.52
N THR A 194 38.29 7.23 7.51
CA THR A 194 38.00 6.91 8.91
C THR A 194 36.54 6.53 9.11
N ALA A 195 36.30 5.59 10.03
CA ALA A 195 34.97 5.17 10.45
C ALA A 195 34.09 6.35 10.86
N GLY A 196 32.79 6.28 10.54
CA GLY A 196 31.78 7.22 10.99
C GLY A 196 31.88 8.64 10.44
N GLY A 197 32.80 8.93 9.51
CA GLY A 197 32.79 10.25 8.87
C GLY A 197 33.96 10.66 7.98
N GLY A 198 34.94 9.79 7.71
CA GLY A 198 36.01 10.11 6.78
C GLY A 198 35.47 10.33 5.36
N GLU A 199 35.98 11.34 4.66
CA GLU A 199 35.51 11.71 3.32
C GLU A 199 36.66 12.04 2.37
N THR A 200 36.38 11.95 1.07
CA THR A 200 37.28 12.37 -0.01
C THR A 200 36.49 12.98 -1.17
N ILE A 201 37.16 13.77 -2.00
CA ILE A 201 36.57 14.41 -3.17
C ILE A 201 37.17 13.78 -4.42
N ILE A 202 36.31 13.22 -5.27
CA ILE A 202 36.67 12.72 -6.59
C ILE A 202 36.31 13.77 -7.64
N THR A 203 37.27 14.05 -8.52
CA THR A 203 37.04 14.81 -9.75
C THR A 203 37.17 13.85 -10.92
N PRO A 204 36.12 13.67 -11.75
CA PRO A 204 36.23 12.84 -12.95
C PRO A 204 37.40 13.26 -13.84
N ASN A 205 38.08 12.28 -14.44
CA ASN A 205 39.13 12.49 -15.43
C ASN A 205 38.85 11.62 -16.66
N PRO A 206 38.53 12.22 -17.84
CA PRO A 206 38.44 13.66 -18.10
C PRO A 206 37.32 14.36 -17.30
N PRO A 207 37.43 15.68 -17.03
CA PRO A 207 36.42 16.42 -16.28
C PRO A 207 35.03 16.40 -16.94
N VAL A 208 33.99 16.20 -16.13
CA VAL A 208 32.58 16.30 -16.56
C VAL A 208 32.10 17.73 -16.29
N VAL A 209 31.75 18.46 -17.34
CA VAL A 209 31.19 19.83 -17.24
C VAL A 209 29.67 19.74 -17.20
N ILE A 210 29.04 20.41 -16.23
CA ILE A 210 27.61 20.34 -15.98
C ILE A 210 26.93 21.64 -16.43
N SER A 211 25.97 21.53 -17.35
CA SER A 211 25.11 22.65 -17.73
C SER A 211 24.10 22.98 -16.63
N PRO A 212 23.67 24.24 -16.45
CA PRO A 212 22.62 24.65 -15.50
C PRO A 212 21.38 23.75 -15.54
N ASN A 213 20.84 23.42 -14.37
CA ASN A 213 19.64 22.59 -14.18
C ASN A 213 19.73 21.18 -14.79
N SER A 214 20.93 20.60 -14.89
CA SER A 214 21.09 19.21 -15.31
C SER A 214 20.79 18.26 -14.14
N ASN A 215 20.09 17.18 -14.42
CA ASN A 215 19.97 16.05 -13.51
C ASN A 215 21.29 15.26 -13.54
N VAL A 216 21.96 15.16 -12.39
CA VAL A 216 23.23 14.45 -12.23
C VAL A 216 23.05 13.32 -11.24
N ARG A 217 23.25 12.09 -11.71
CA ARG A 217 23.22 10.89 -10.89
C ARG A 217 24.60 10.24 -10.87
N VAL A 218 25.09 9.94 -9.67
CA VAL A 218 26.34 9.22 -9.45
C VAL A 218 26.06 7.92 -8.73
N LEU A 219 26.54 6.82 -9.32
CA LEU A 219 26.51 5.49 -8.72
C LEU A 219 27.93 5.12 -8.32
N LEU A 220 28.13 4.71 -7.07
CA LEU A 220 29.38 4.15 -6.56
C LEU A 220 29.19 2.64 -6.34
N ASN A 221 30.10 1.83 -6.87
CA ASN A 221 30.13 0.39 -6.59
C ASN A 221 31.55 -0.01 -6.17
N THR A 222 31.64 -0.86 -5.16
CA THR A 222 32.89 -1.55 -4.82
C THR A 222 33.16 -2.71 -5.78
N ASN A 223 34.43 -3.15 -5.86
CA ASN A 223 34.81 -4.29 -6.70
C ASN A 223 34.28 -5.61 -6.14
N HIS A 224 34.29 -5.76 -4.81
CA HIS A 224 33.70 -6.91 -4.14
C HIS A 224 32.56 -6.47 -3.23
N LEU A 225 31.45 -7.21 -3.26
CA LEU A 225 30.32 -7.02 -2.35
C LEU A 225 30.71 -7.05 -0.86
N PHE A 226 31.88 -7.60 -0.53
CA PHE A 226 32.40 -7.67 0.83
C PHE A 226 33.12 -6.41 1.31
N ASP A 227 33.51 -5.53 0.37
CA ASP A 227 34.26 -4.31 0.65
C ASP A 227 33.41 -3.23 1.33
N GLU A 228 32.08 -3.35 1.28
CA GLU A 228 31.14 -2.44 1.94
C GLU A 228 29.98 -3.19 2.57
N ILE A 229 29.43 -2.66 3.68
CA ILE A 229 28.37 -3.34 4.44
C ILE A 229 26.96 -2.94 4.02
N ASP A 230 26.81 -1.84 3.30
CA ASP A 230 25.55 -1.38 2.73
C ASP A 230 25.85 -0.88 1.32
N ASN A 231 25.20 -1.47 0.31
CA ASN A 231 25.32 -1.02 -1.07
C ASN A 231 24.02 -0.39 -1.59
N THR A 232 23.05 -0.19 -0.71
CA THR A 232 21.72 0.36 -1.04
C THR A 232 21.67 1.88 -0.99
N ASN A 233 22.72 2.51 -0.47
CA ASN A 233 22.84 3.96 -0.23
C ASN A 233 23.97 4.60 -1.07
N ASN A 234 24.55 3.88 -2.02
CA ASN A 234 25.69 4.33 -2.84
C ASN A 234 25.33 5.21 -4.04
N VAL A 235 24.05 5.53 -4.20
CA VAL A 235 23.54 6.33 -5.32
C VAL A 235 23.07 7.67 -4.80
N ARG A 236 23.53 8.74 -5.45
CA ARG A 236 23.06 10.11 -5.24
C ARG A 236 22.65 10.74 -6.55
N GLU A 237 21.55 11.47 -6.51
CA GLU A 237 21.00 12.22 -7.63
C GLU A 237 20.71 13.65 -7.16
N ASP A 238 21.17 14.65 -7.92
CA ASP A 238 20.98 16.06 -7.64
C ASP A 238 20.74 16.84 -8.94
N ILE A 239 20.10 18.01 -8.82
CA ILE A 239 20.00 18.99 -9.91
C ILE A 239 21.16 19.98 -9.78
N LEU A 240 21.98 20.16 -10.82
CA LEU A 240 23.20 20.97 -10.79
C LEU A 240 23.38 21.86 -12.03
N PRO A 241 24.20 22.93 -11.93
CA PRO A 241 24.51 23.69 -10.71
C PRO A 241 23.25 24.36 -10.13
N GLY A 242 23.12 24.38 -8.80
CA GLY A 242 22.14 25.23 -8.09
C GLY A 242 21.06 24.51 -7.29
N GLY A 243 20.87 23.19 -7.46
CA GLY A 243 19.84 22.43 -6.75
C GLY A 243 18.44 22.60 -7.35
N PRO A 244 17.44 21.95 -6.74
CA PRO A 244 16.05 22.07 -7.17
C PRO A 244 15.51 23.49 -6.98
N SER A 245 14.70 23.95 -7.93
CA SER A 245 14.11 25.30 -7.91
C SER A 245 12.80 25.34 -7.13
N ILE A 246 12.65 26.34 -6.27
CA ILE A 246 11.38 26.64 -5.57
C ILE A 246 10.41 27.49 -6.42
N ALA A 247 10.82 27.95 -7.61
CA ALA A 247 10.01 28.85 -8.42
C ALA A 247 8.64 28.26 -8.84
N PRO A 248 8.53 26.98 -9.25
CA PRO A 248 7.23 26.37 -9.56
C PRO A 248 6.25 26.41 -8.37
N TYR A 249 6.77 26.18 -7.16
CA TYR A 249 6.00 26.24 -5.93
C TYR A 249 5.53 27.65 -5.61
N ALA A 250 6.37 28.66 -5.85
CA ALA A 250 6.00 30.06 -5.68
C ALA A 250 4.84 30.45 -6.63
N THR A 251 4.86 29.95 -7.87
CA THR A 251 3.75 30.12 -8.82
C THR A 251 2.46 29.50 -8.28
N LEU A 252 2.52 28.26 -7.79
CA LEU A 252 1.35 27.59 -7.20
C LEU A 252 0.82 28.33 -5.95
N LEU A 253 1.72 28.77 -5.07
CA LEU A 253 1.40 29.55 -3.86
C LEU A 253 0.95 31.00 -4.15
N SER A 254 1.06 31.47 -5.40
CA SER A 254 0.49 32.76 -5.80
C SER A 254 -1.02 32.68 -6.01
N GLN A 255 -1.53 31.49 -6.33
CA GLN A 255 -2.94 31.28 -6.65
C GLN A 255 -3.81 31.47 -5.40
N PRO A 256 -4.85 32.33 -5.46
CA PRO A 256 -5.73 32.59 -4.32
C PRO A 256 -6.30 31.31 -3.71
N LYS A 257 -6.85 30.43 -4.54
CA LYS A 257 -7.46 29.15 -4.14
C LYS A 257 -6.54 28.30 -3.26
N ILE A 258 -5.27 28.16 -3.64
CA ILE A 258 -4.31 27.34 -2.90
C ILE A 258 -3.89 28.04 -1.62
N LYS A 259 -3.40 29.28 -1.72
CA LYS A 259 -2.80 29.97 -0.56
C LYS A 259 -3.80 30.28 0.55
N THR A 260 -5.08 30.50 0.24
CA THR A 260 -6.09 30.76 1.27
C THR A 260 -6.53 29.51 2.01
N ASN A 261 -6.44 28.33 1.38
CA ASN A 261 -6.82 27.04 1.97
C ASN A 261 -5.69 26.35 2.74
N ILE A 262 -4.44 26.77 2.58
CA ILE A 262 -3.33 26.37 3.46
C ILE A 262 -3.52 27.07 4.82
N ILE A 263 -4.06 26.33 5.80
CA ILE A 263 -4.48 26.86 7.11
C ILE A 263 -3.79 26.13 8.26
N TRP A 264 -3.11 26.91 9.11
CA TRP A 264 -2.55 26.45 10.38
C TRP A 264 -3.33 27.02 11.57
N GLU A 265 -3.76 26.15 12.48
CA GLU A 265 -4.25 26.54 13.81
C GLU A 265 -3.16 26.33 14.86
N GLY A 266 -2.90 27.34 15.70
CA GLY A 266 -2.03 27.21 16.86
C GLY A 266 -2.20 28.34 17.87
N SER A 267 -1.18 28.60 18.70
CA SER A 267 -1.25 29.60 19.77
C SER A 267 -1.60 31.02 19.31
N GLY A 268 -1.25 31.38 18.08
CA GLY A 268 -1.64 32.65 17.44
C GLY A 268 -3.01 32.66 16.76
N GLY A 269 -3.85 31.65 17.01
CA GLY A 269 -5.13 31.43 16.36
C GLY A 269 -5.00 30.76 14.98
N ILE A 270 -6.05 30.87 14.18
CA ILE A 270 -6.14 30.30 12.83
C ILE A 270 -5.52 31.28 11.83
N LYS A 271 -4.55 30.82 11.04
CA LYS A 271 -3.78 31.62 10.08
C LYS A 271 -3.64 30.90 8.75
N ASN A 272 -4.03 31.56 7.67
CA ASN A 272 -3.76 31.07 6.31
C ASN A 272 -2.35 31.46 5.83
N TYR A 273 -1.85 30.82 4.78
CA TYR A 273 -0.48 31.02 4.27
C TYR A 273 -0.10 32.50 4.02
N PRO A 274 -0.95 33.38 3.43
CA PRO A 274 -0.65 34.80 3.29
C PRO A 274 -0.26 35.47 4.61
N SER A 275 -0.95 35.11 5.70
CA SER A 275 -0.75 35.66 7.05
C SER A 275 0.39 35.02 7.84
N TRP A 276 1.08 34.01 7.29
CA TRP A 276 2.24 33.40 7.94
C TRP A 276 3.45 34.34 7.97
N THR A 277 4.26 34.20 9.02
CA THR A 277 5.55 34.90 9.14
C THR A 277 6.54 34.42 8.08
N ALA A 278 7.57 35.23 7.82
CA ALA A 278 8.64 34.86 6.88
C ALA A 278 9.33 33.54 7.26
N SER A 279 9.58 33.32 8.56
CA SER A 279 10.17 32.07 9.06
C SER A 279 9.30 30.85 8.76
N ARG A 280 7.98 30.92 8.95
CA ARG A 280 7.09 29.80 8.62
C ARG A 280 7.03 29.50 7.11
N LYS A 281 7.11 30.53 6.27
CA LYS A 281 7.21 30.35 4.82
C LYS A 281 8.55 29.70 4.44
N ALA A 282 9.64 30.05 5.13
CA ALA A 282 10.94 29.41 4.96
C ALA A 282 10.92 27.93 5.39
N ASP A 283 10.21 27.57 6.47
CA ASP A 283 10.05 26.17 6.88
C ASP A 283 9.38 25.33 5.79
N LEU A 284 8.33 25.85 5.14
CA LEU A 284 7.70 25.18 4.01
C LEU A 284 8.67 25.01 2.82
N ASN A 285 9.42 26.07 2.47
CA ASN A 285 10.44 25.97 1.41
C ASN A 285 11.50 24.90 1.73
N ASN A 286 11.95 24.83 2.98
CA ASN A 286 12.90 23.80 3.42
C ASN A 286 12.31 22.39 3.31
N SER A 287 11.03 22.22 3.66
CA SER A 287 10.30 20.95 3.51
C SER A 287 10.21 20.51 2.04
N ILE A 288 9.89 21.46 1.14
CA ILE A 288 9.87 21.22 -0.32
C ILE A 288 11.26 20.82 -0.83
N LEU A 289 12.31 21.54 -0.45
CA LEU A 289 13.67 21.25 -0.87
C LEU A 289 14.15 19.86 -0.41
N ARG A 290 13.73 19.39 0.79
CA ARG A 290 14.00 18.02 1.25
C ARG A 290 13.32 16.98 0.35
N LEU A 291 12.06 17.20 -0.02
CA LEU A 291 11.32 16.30 -0.92
C LEU A 291 11.97 16.20 -2.30
N GLU A 292 12.35 17.34 -2.88
CA GLU A 292 13.01 17.42 -4.19
C GLU A 292 14.36 16.69 -4.22
N LYS A 293 15.11 16.75 -3.11
CA LYS A 293 16.38 16.05 -2.97
C LYS A 293 16.24 14.57 -2.57
N GLY A 294 15.01 14.09 -2.35
CA GLY A 294 14.78 12.76 -1.81
C GLY A 294 15.41 12.54 -0.42
N GLU A 295 15.57 13.62 0.35
CA GLU A 295 16.09 13.60 1.72
C GLU A 295 14.99 13.18 2.72
N PRO A 296 15.36 12.62 3.87
CA PRO A 296 14.42 12.39 4.96
C PRO A 296 13.68 13.68 5.36
N GLN A 297 12.39 13.51 5.69
CA GLN A 297 11.58 14.56 6.29
C GLN A 297 12.14 14.95 7.67
N ALA A 298 11.68 16.09 8.21
CA ALA A 298 12.23 16.66 9.44
C ALA A 298 12.17 15.70 10.65
N LEU A 299 11.14 14.85 10.73
CA LEU A 299 11.03 13.77 11.70
C LEU A 299 11.60 12.48 11.12
N SER A 300 12.44 11.79 11.89
CA SER A 300 13.02 10.48 11.54
C SER A 300 12.19 9.29 12.04
N ALA A 301 11.22 9.52 12.91
CA ALA A 301 10.34 8.52 13.51
C ALA A 301 8.97 9.15 13.83
N PRO A 302 7.93 8.35 14.13
CA PRO A 302 6.67 8.86 14.66
C PRO A 302 6.90 9.82 15.85
N PRO A 303 6.08 10.89 15.99
CA PRO A 303 6.30 11.93 16.99
C PRO A 303 6.19 11.36 18.41
N ALA A 304 7.05 11.80 19.32
CA ALA A 304 7.00 11.35 20.71
C ALA A 304 5.69 11.79 21.37
N LEU A 305 5.06 10.86 22.11
CA LEU A 305 3.83 11.15 22.84
C LEU A 305 4.11 11.82 24.19
N LEU A 306 3.37 12.89 24.44
CA LEU A 306 3.19 13.54 25.72
C LEU A 306 1.95 12.97 26.43
N SER A 307 1.81 13.27 27.73
CA SER A 307 0.65 12.88 28.55
C SER A 307 -0.68 13.15 27.83
N GLY A 308 -1.57 12.14 27.79
CA GLY A 308 -2.88 12.20 27.12
C GLY A 308 -2.87 11.83 25.63
N GLY A 309 -1.73 11.35 25.11
CA GLY A 309 -1.55 11.03 23.70
C GLY A 309 -1.40 12.27 22.82
N TYR A 310 -0.88 13.36 23.39
CA TYR A 310 -0.60 14.59 22.67
C TYR A 310 0.82 14.58 22.08
N ILE A 311 1.10 15.46 21.12
CA ILE A 311 2.43 15.72 20.58
C ILE A 311 2.79 17.19 20.75
N SER A 312 4.08 17.51 20.62
CA SER A 312 4.57 18.88 20.74
C SER A 312 4.07 19.75 19.58
N ALA A 313 3.96 21.07 19.80
CA ALA A 313 3.66 22.02 18.73
C ALA A 313 4.72 22.03 17.62
N SER A 314 5.98 21.71 17.95
CA SER A 314 7.08 21.61 16.99
C SER A 314 6.86 20.43 16.04
N ASP A 315 6.60 19.24 16.59
CA ASP A 315 6.38 18.03 15.77
C ASP A 315 5.12 18.19 14.91
N ALA A 316 4.04 18.74 15.49
CA ALA A 316 2.81 19.01 14.74
C ALA A 316 3.04 19.98 13.57
N TRP A 317 3.83 21.04 13.76
CA TRP A 317 4.19 21.97 12.70
C TRP A 317 4.99 21.28 11.59
N GLN A 318 6.01 20.50 11.96
CA GLN A 318 6.84 19.75 11.02
C GLN A 318 6.03 18.74 10.20
N ILE A 319 5.11 18.01 10.84
CA ILE A 319 4.20 17.08 10.16
C ILE A 319 3.30 17.85 9.19
N TYR A 320 2.68 18.94 9.64
CA TYR A 320 1.77 19.71 8.80
C TYR A 320 2.46 20.26 7.55
N ILE A 321 3.64 20.89 7.68
CA ILE A 321 4.36 21.42 6.52
C ILE A 321 4.91 20.31 5.62
N ALA A 322 5.17 19.09 6.13
CA ALA A 322 5.51 17.94 5.30
C ALA A 322 4.32 17.53 4.41
N HIS A 323 3.10 17.54 4.95
CA HIS A 323 1.87 17.30 4.17
C HIS A 323 1.64 18.39 3.12
N ILE A 324 1.80 19.67 3.47
CA ILE A 324 1.68 20.76 2.49
C ILE A 324 2.75 20.63 1.40
N ALA A 325 4.00 20.38 1.77
CA ALA A 325 5.08 20.21 0.81
C ALA A 325 4.81 19.02 -0.14
N GLN A 326 4.34 17.88 0.38
CA GLN A 326 3.97 16.72 -0.44
C GLN A 326 2.83 17.04 -1.41
N SER A 327 1.79 17.74 -0.97
CA SER A 327 0.66 18.14 -1.83
C SER A 327 1.10 19.08 -2.96
N LEU A 328 1.95 20.07 -2.65
CA LEU A 328 2.47 20.99 -3.66
C LEU A 328 3.45 20.27 -4.61
N TRP A 329 4.29 19.37 -4.10
CA TRP A 329 5.21 18.57 -4.91
C TRP A 329 4.44 17.69 -5.90
N THR A 330 3.38 17.03 -5.43
CA THR A 330 2.50 16.21 -6.26
C THR A 330 1.90 17.01 -7.42
N GLU A 331 1.48 18.26 -7.16
CA GLU A 331 0.93 19.18 -8.16
C GLU A 331 2.01 19.66 -9.15
N VAL A 332 3.15 20.12 -8.65
CA VAL A 332 4.25 20.67 -9.47
C VAL A 332 4.83 19.62 -10.43
N HIS A 333 4.96 18.38 -9.97
CA HIS A 333 5.51 17.27 -10.76
C HIS A 333 4.48 16.57 -11.64
N GLY A 334 3.20 16.96 -11.58
CA GLY A 334 2.13 16.25 -12.28
C GLY A 334 2.09 14.77 -11.91
N ALA A 335 2.39 14.44 -10.64
CA ALA A 335 2.48 13.06 -10.17
C ALA A 335 1.13 12.32 -10.20
N VAL A 336 0.05 13.06 -10.43
CA VAL A 336 -1.33 12.60 -10.58
C VAL A 336 -2.04 13.43 -11.65
N ALA A 337 -3.14 12.90 -12.20
CA ALA A 337 -3.88 13.56 -13.29
C ALA A 337 -4.96 14.57 -12.81
N TRP A 338 -5.12 14.77 -11.50
CA TRP A 338 -6.09 15.72 -10.92
C TRP A 338 -5.37 16.88 -10.24
N HIS A 339 -6.03 18.04 -10.18
CA HIS A 339 -5.42 19.29 -9.73
C HIS A 339 -6.09 19.83 -8.46
N LEU A 340 -5.28 20.38 -7.55
CA LEU A 340 -5.77 20.99 -6.31
C LEU A 340 -6.79 22.10 -6.58
N VAL A 341 -6.61 22.89 -7.64
CA VAL A 341 -7.48 24.03 -7.97
C VAL A 341 -8.91 23.64 -8.35
N ASP A 342 -9.10 22.40 -8.80
CA ASP A 342 -10.41 21.91 -9.25
C ASP A 342 -11.30 21.51 -8.07
N PHE A 343 -10.70 21.29 -6.89
CA PHE A 343 -11.47 20.93 -5.69
C PHE A 343 -12.16 22.16 -5.09
N PRO A 344 -13.40 22.01 -4.59
CA PRO A 344 -14.03 23.05 -3.79
C PRO A 344 -13.31 23.19 -2.43
N ASP A 345 -13.52 24.32 -1.75
CA ASP A 345 -12.74 24.67 -0.54
C ASP A 345 -12.94 23.64 0.59
N GLU A 346 -14.14 23.09 0.73
CA GLU A 346 -14.44 22.05 1.71
C GLU A 346 -13.65 20.76 1.46
N GLN A 347 -13.35 20.43 0.21
CA GLN A 347 -12.52 19.27 -0.14
C GLN A 347 -11.03 19.58 0.03
N LEU A 348 -10.60 20.78 -0.35
CA LEU A 348 -9.23 21.26 -0.11
C LEU A 348 -8.86 21.27 1.36
N ALA A 349 -9.81 21.52 2.27
CA ALA A 349 -9.56 21.48 3.70
C ALA A 349 -8.98 20.11 4.15
N TYR A 350 -9.42 19.00 3.56
CA TYR A 350 -8.89 17.66 3.88
C TYR A 350 -7.46 17.43 3.40
N LEU A 351 -6.89 18.34 2.60
CA LEU A 351 -5.54 18.28 2.08
C LEU A 351 -4.63 19.39 2.64
N LEU A 352 -5.17 20.58 2.90
CA LEU A 352 -4.40 21.80 3.17
C LEU A 352 -4.66 22.43 4.55
N ASP A 353 -5.69 21.99 5.26
CA ASP A 353 -6.03 22.51 6.59
C ASP A 353 -5.52 21.59 7.71
N SER A 354 -4.72 22.16 8.62
CA SER A 354 -4.22 21.46 9.81
C SER A 354 -5.34 20.94 10.71
N ARG A 355 -6.50 21.61 10.74
CA ARG A 355 -7.66 21.24 11.55
C ARG A 355 -8.37 19.98 11.05
N LYS A 356 -8.04 19.52 9.84
CA LYS A 356 -8.45 18.21 9.30
C LYS A 356 -7.40 17.12 9.48
N LEU A 357 -6.21 17.47 9.99
CA LEU A 357 -5.09 16.56 10.23
C LEU A 357 -4.93 16.26 11.73
N MET A 358 -4.99 17.29 12.57
CA MET A 358 -4.78 17.19 14.02
C MET A 358 -5.71 18.14 14.78
N THR A 359 -6.06 17.79 16.02
CA THR A 359 -6.74 18.70 16.94
C THR A 359 -5.71 19.53 17.71
N TYR A 360 -5.93 20.85 17.81
CA TYR A 360 -5.14 21.75 18.63
C TYR A 360 -5.77 21.94 20.03
N GLN A 361 -4.95 21.90 21.09
CA GLN A 361 -5.35 22.19 22.46
C GLN A 361 -4.75 23.53 22.93
N PRO A 362 -5.54 24.63 23.00
CA PRO A 362 -5.02 25.96 23.31
C PRO A 362 -4.35 26.08 24.68
N ALA A 363 -4.91 25.44 25.71
CA ALA A 363 -4.45 25.59 27.10
C ALA A 363 -3.01 25.09 27.32
N THR A 364 -2.55 24.12 26.53
CA THR A 364 -1.24 23.50 26.69
C THR A 364 -0.34 23.66 25.46
N ASN A 365 -0.83 24.32 24.40
CA ASN A 365 -0.17 24.44 23.11
C ASN A 365 0.32 23.09 22.58
N ARG A 366 -0.59 22.10 22.55
CA ARG A 366 -0.31 20.72 22.13
C ARG A 366 -1.28 20.27 21.06
N TYR A 367 -0.91 19.23 20.34
CA TYR A 367 -1.71 18.67 19.25
C TYR A 367 -1.97 17.18 19.48
N LYS A 368 -2.99 16.63 18.83
CA LYS A 368 -3.28 15.20 18.89
C LYS A 368 -3.83 14.71 17.55
N PHE A 369 -3.38 13.53 17.12
CA PHE A 369 -4.09 12.73 16.13
C PHE A 369 -5.37 12.21 16.77
N ASN A 370 -6.50 12.81 16.38
CA ASN A 370 -7.78 12.55 17.01
C ASN A 370 -8.55 11.52 16.19
N THR A 371 -8.97 10.44 16.86
CA THR A 371 -9.82 9.38 16.32
C THR A 371 -11.09 9.94 15.68
N TYR A 372 -11.68 10.98 16.28
CA TYR A 372 -12.88 11.65 15.81
C TYR A 372 -12.63 12.75 14.76
N LEU A 373 -11.38 12.97 14.35
CA LEU A 373 -11.03 13.82 13.22
C LEU A 373 -10.64 13.02 11.98
N MET A 374 -9.51 12.31 12.02
CA MET A 374 -9.00 11.54 10.87
C MET A 374 -9.33 10.05 10.93
N GLY A 375 -9.60 9.51 12.12
CA GLY A 375 -9.58 8.07 12.38
C GLY A 375 -8.44 7.71 13.32
N GLU A 376 -8.41 6.44 13.76
CA GLU A 376 -7.40 5.92 14.69
C GLU A 376 -6.08 5.67 13.93
N ILE A 377 -5.37 6.74 13.56
CA ILE A 377 -4.13 6.67 12.77
C ILE A 377 -3.20 7.84 13.11
N THR A 378 -1.89 7.60 13.05
CA THR A 378 -0.86 8.64 13.13
C THR A 378 -0.30 8.91 11.73
N ALA A 379 -0.83 9.94 11.05
CA ALA A 379 -0.45 10.34 9.69
C ALA A 379 0.78 11.27 9.69
N TRP A 380 1.92 10.78 10.20
CA TRP A 380 3.08 11.63 10.49
C TRP A 380 4.01 11.88 9.29
N ASN A 381 4.07 10.98 8.30
CA ASN A 381 4.99 11.09 7.17
C ASN A 381 4.29 10.80 5.83
N PRO A 382 3.88 11.84 5.08
CA PRO A 382 3.15 11.66 3.82
C PRO A 382 4.03 11.12 2.70
N ARG A 383 5.35 11.26 2.79
CA ARG A 383 6.28 10.76 1.77
C ARG A 383 6.29 9.23 1.74
N ILE A 384 6.22 8.57 2.90
CA ILE A 384 6.14 7.09 2.97
C ILE A 384 4.84 6.60 2.32
N SER A 385 3.72 7.27 2.59
CA SER A 385 2.44 6.97 1.93
C SER A 385 2.52 7.10 0.41
N TYR A 386 3.12 8.18 -0.09
CA TYR A 386 3.31 8.40 -1.53
C TYR A 386 4.19 7.30 -2.14
N GLU A 387 5.31 6.97 -1.50
CA GLU A 387 6.23 5.92 -1.94
C GLU A 387 5.51 4.59 -2.08
N VAL A 388 4.66 4.20 -1.13
CA VAL A 388 3.89 2.95 -1.23
C VAL A 388 2.93 2.98 -2.41
N LEU A 389 2.16 4.05 -2.57
CA LEU A 389 1.22 4.17 -3.69
C LEU A 389 1.94 4.14 -5.05
N SER A 390 3.07 4.84 -5.16
CA SER A 390 3.86 4.91 -6.38
C SER A 390 4.55 3.58 -6.69
N ASN A 391 5.29 3.04 -5.72
CA ASN A 391 6.08 1.82 -5.87
C ASN A 391 5.20 0.60 -6.17
N LEU A 392 4.07 0.46 -5.50
CA LEU A 392 3.15 -0.66 -5.73
C LEU A 392 2.14 -0.36 -6.87
N LYS A 393 2.42 0.66 -7.71
CA LYS A 393 1.63 1.06 -8.87
C LYS A 393 0.14 1.25 -8.57
N MET A 394 -0.18 1.76 -7.38
CA MET A 394 -1.56 2.03 -6.95
C MET A 394 -2.04 3.42 -7.37
N ILE A 395 -1.15 4.33 -7.76
CA ILE A 395 -1.55 5.58 -8.44
C ILE A 395 -2.03 5.22 -9.85
N LYS A 396 -3.32 5.47 -10.12
CA LYS A 396 -3.96 5.18 -11.41
C LYS A 396 -4.38 6.48 -12.12
N ALA A 397 -4.96 6.33 -13.31
CA ALA A 397 -5.35 7.47 -14.15
C ALA A 397 -6.38 8.40 -13.48
N THR A 398 -7.24 7.85 -12.62
CA THR A 398 -8.26 8.63 -11.91
C THR A 398 -8.17 8.49 -10.39
N PRO A 399 -8.73 9.44 -9.62
CA PRO A 399 -8.83 9.31 -8.16
C PRO A 399 -9.58 8.03 -7.76
N LEU A 400 -10.65 7.69 -8.49
CA LEU A 400 -11.48 6.52 -8.19
C LEU A 400 -10.72 5.20 -8.38
N GLU A 401 -10.00 5.06 -9.49
CA GLU A 401 -9.18 3.86 -9.72
C GLU A 401 -8.02 3.76 -8.72
N THR A 402 -7.47 4.88 -8.28
CA THR A 402 -6.44 4.92 -7.23
C THR A 402 -7.01 4.46 -5.88
N ILE A 403 -8.21 4.91 -5.53
CA ILE A 403 -8.93 4.42 -4.34
C ILE A 403 -9.18 2.92 -4.46
N TYR A 404 -9.60 2.42 -5.62
CA TYR A 404 -9.83 1.00 -5.83
C TYR A 404 -8.55 0.17 -5.76
N ALA A 405 -7.45 0.66 -6.31
CA ALA A 405 -6.16 -0.02 -6.24
C ALA A 405 -5.66 -0.13 -4.79
N LEU A 406 -5.73 0.96 -4.01
CA LEU A 406 -5.42 0.90 -2.58
C LEU A 406 -6.35 -0.06 -1.83
N THR A 407 -7.63 -0.06 -2.18
CA THR A 407 -8.61 -0.96 -1.55
C THR A 407 -8.33 -2.43 -1.90
N ASN A 408 -7.91 -2.75 -3.14
CA ASN A 408 -7.49 -4.10 -3.51
C ASN A 408 -6.32 -4.57 -2.63
N TRP A 409 -5.30 -3.72 -2.47
CA TRP A 409 -4.18 -4.00 -1.58
C TRP A 409 -4.67 -4.21 -0.14
N MET A 410 -5.55 -3.35 0.38
CA MET A 410 -6.10 -3.53 1.72
C MET A 410 -6.84 -4.86 1.89
N ARG A 411 -7.59 -5.29 0.87
CA ARG A 411 -8.31 -6.57 0.88
C ARG A 411 -7.38 -7.79 0.87
N GLY A 412 -6.19 -7.67 0.28
CA GLY A 412 -5.20 -8.74 0.23
C GLY A 412 -4.31 -8.85 1.47
N HIS A 413 -4.18 -7.76 2.25
CA HIS A 413 -3.14 -7.63 3.27
C HIS A 413 -3.64 -7.27 4.67
N LEU A 414 -4.66 -6.40 4.80
CA LEU A 414 -5.06 -5.88 6.10
C LEU A 414 -5.88 -6.89 6.89
N ILE A 415 -5.67 -6.88 8.20
CA ILE A 415 -6.52 -7.57 9.17
C ILE A 415 -6.85 -6.66 10.35
N HIS A 416 -7.92 -6.98 11.07
CA HIS A 416 -8.31 -6.28 12.29
C HIS A 416 -7.35 -6.62 13.44
N ILE A 417 -7.05 -5.63 14.29
CA ILE A 417 -6.37 -5.86 15.56
C ILE A 417 -7.26 -6.67 16.53
N SER A 418 -6.74 -7.70 17.18
CA SER A 418 -7.47 -8.43 18.22
C SER A 418 -7.49 -7.63 19.53
N GLY A 419 -8.48 -7.86 20.39
CA GLY A 419 -8.57 -7.16 21.68
C GLY A 419 -7.40 -7.43 22.65
N SER A 420 -6.54 -8.42 22.35
CA SER A 420 -5.34 -8.76 23.10
C SER A 420 -4.05 -8.17 22.54
N ASP A 421 -4.09 -7.54 21.36
CA ASP A 421 -2.89 -6.98 20.74
C ASP A 421 -2.46 -5.67 21.43
N ASP A 422 -1.18 -5.58 21.80
CA ASP A 422 -0.57 -4.35 22.31
C ASP A 422 -0.05 -3.47 21.15
N TYR A 423 -0.36 -2.18 21.18
CA TYR A 423 0.02 -1.25 20.11
C TYR A 423 1.53 -1.00 20.07
N THR A 424 2.20 -0.99 21.22
CA THR A 424 3.65 -0.80 21.30
C THR A 424 4.36 -2.01 20.70
N GLU A 425 3.91 -3.22 21.00
CA GLU A 425 4.46 -4.44 20.39
C GLU A 425 4.15 -4.54 18.89
N GLN A 426 2.94 -4.19 18.47
CA GLN A 426 2.50 -4.32 17.08
C GLN A 426 3.14 -3.27 16.16
N TYR A 427 3.27 -2.03 16.62
CA TYR A 427 3.70 -0.89 15.79
C TYR A 427 5.01 -0.23 16.24
N GLY A 428 5.55 -0.60 17.41
CA GLY A 428 6.66 0.13 18.04
C GLY A 428 6.23 1.50 18.56
N TYR A 429 4.93 1.73 18.74
CA TYR A 429 4.37 3.03 19.06
C TYR A 429 3.11 2.91 19.93
N PRO A 430 3.06 3.56 21.11
CA PRO A 430 1.94 3.42 22.05
C PRO A 430 0.68 4.25 21.70
N GLY A 431 0.75 5.09 20.67
CA GLY A 431 -0.38 5.91 20.20
C GLY A 431 -1.17 5.26 19.06
N PRO A 432 -2.11 6.01 18.44
CA PRO A 432 -2.80 5.54 17.24
C PRO A 432 -1.80 5.01 16.20
N PRO A 433 -2.09 3.89 15.50
CA PRO A 433 -1.13 3.22 14.63
C PRO A 433 -0.47 4.19 13.63
N PRO A 434 0.88 4.27 13.57
CA PRO A 434 1.56 5.02 12.52
C PRO A 434 1.25 4.43 11.14
N ALA A 435 0.86 5.26 10.18
CA ALA A 435 0.49 4.79 8.85
C ALA A 435 1.63 3.99 8.18
N ASP A 436 2.88 4.41 8.36
CA ASP A 436 4.05 3.69 7.86
C ASP A 436 4.22 2.30 8.48
N LYS A 437 3.81 2.10 9.73
CA LYS A 437 3.90 0.79 10.42
C LYS A 437 2.74 -0.14 10.09
N VAL A 438 1.64 0.41 9.58
CA VAL A 438 0.58 -0.39 8.95
C VAL A 438 1.02 -0.84 7.55
N LEU A 439 1.66 0.04 6.78
CA LEU A 439 2.12 -0.24 5.42
C LEU A 439 3.42 -1.08 5.37
N TYR A 440 4.29 -0.93 6.37
CA TYR A 440 5.53 -1.68 6.57
C TYR A 440 5.58 -2.21 8.02
N PRO A 441 4.86 -3.29 8.33
CA PRO A 441 4.83 -3.86 9.67
C PRO A 441 6.22 -4.25 10.13
N LEU A 442 6.44 -4.18 11.45
CA LEU A 442 7.69 -4.61 12.06
C LEU A 442 7.95 -6.09 11.78
N GLU A 443 9.20 -6.51 11.92
CA GLU A 443 9.61 -7.90 11.75
C GLU A 443 8.74 -8.85 12.63
N GLY A 444 8.23 -9.92 12.01
CA GLY A 444 7.30 -10.86 12.65
C GLY A 444 5.88 -10.32 12.92
N LYS A 445 5.54 -9.13 12.42
CA LYS A 445 4.19 -8.54 12.54
C LYS A 445 3.48 -8.50 11.19
N ARG A 446 2.14 -8.53 11.25
CA ARG A 446 1.24 -8.44 10.08
C ARG A 446 0.71 -7.02 9.87
N HIS A 447 0.12 -6.75 8.71
CA HIS A 447 -0.56 -5.50 8.41
C HIS A 447 -1.87 -5.37 9.20
N LYS A 448 -1.78 -4.95 10.47
CA LYS A 448 -2.96 -4.76 11.34
C LYS A 448 -3.44 -3.31 11.29
N THR A 449 -4.75 -3.12 11.35
CA THR A 449 -5.37 -1.80 11.57
C THR A 449 -6.26 -1.82 12.81
N ALA A 450 -6.46 -0.64 13.40
CA ALA A 450 -7.39 -0.43 14.52
C ALA A 450 -8.86 -0.41 14.05
N GLY A 451 -9.28 -1.48 13.37
CA GLY A 451 -10.63 -1.66 12.84
C GLY A 451 -11.08 -0.59 11.86
N CYS A 452 -12.38 -0.36 11.82
CA CYS A 452 -12.99 0.63 10.93
C CYS A 452 -12.44 2.05 11.12
N TRP A 453 -12.11 2.44 12.37
CA TRP A 453 -11.50 3.74 12.69
C TRP A 453 -10.09 3.86 12.14
N GLY A 454 -9.27 2.83 12.30
CA GLY A 454 -7.91 2.79 11.77
C GLY A 454 -7.90 2.72 10.24
N THR A 455 -8.80 1.95 9.64
CA THR A 455 -8.87 1.77 8.18
C THR A 455 -9.35 3.04 7.48
N SER A 456 -10.38 3.70 8.02
CA SER A 456 -10.83 5.01 7.52
C SER A 456 -9.72 6.07 7.62
N GLY A 457 -8.97 6.04 8.72
CA GLY A 457 -7.80 6.90 8.90
C GLY A 457 -6.67 6.59 7.94
N LEU A 458 -6.41 5.31 7.66
CA LEU A 458 -5.38 4.89 6.72
C LEU A 458 -5.69 5.42 5.30
N TYR A 459 -6.95 5.35 4.85
CA TYR A 459 -7.36 6.01 3.60
C TYR A 459 -6.97 7.49 3.62
N GLY A 460 -7.33 8.23 4.67
CA GLY A 460 -7.00 9.66 4.78
C GLY A 460 -5.51 9.95 4.85
N ALA A 461 -4.73 9.14 5.56
CA ALA A 461 -3.28 9.29 5.68
C ALA A 461 -2.55 8.98 4.37
N VAL A 462 -3.01 7.98 3.63
CA VAL A 462 -2.37 7.49 2.41
C VAL A 462 -2.77 8.32 1.20
N LEU A 463 -4.06 8.52 0.96
CA LEU A 463 -4.58 9.20 -0.22
C LEU A 463 -4.34 10.71 -0.20
N ARG A 464 -4.16 11.31 0.98
CA ARG A 464 -3.72 12.72 1.11
C ARG A 464 -2.36 12.97 0.45
N SER A 465 -1.47 11.99 0.43
CA SER A 465 -0.13 12.10 -0.18
C SER A 465 -0.15 12.23 -1.71
N VAL A 466 -1.29 11.92 -2.34
CA VAL A 466 -1.56 12.03 -3.77
C VAL A 466 -2.74 12.98 -4.05
N ASN A 467 -3.01 13.92 -3.14
CA ASN A 467 -4.05 14.95 -3.31
C ASN A 467 -5.48 14.41 -3.50
N ILE A 468 -5.84 13.26 -2.92
CA ILE A 468 -7.23 12.77 -2.89
C ILE A 468 -7.82 13.08 -1.51
N PRO A 469 -8.84 13.94 -1.42
CA PRO A 469 -9.48 14.28 -0.14
C PRO A 469 -10.29 13.10 0.40
N VAL A 470 -10.13 12.83 1.69
CA VAL A 470 -10.90 11.79 2.40
C VAL A 470 -11.46 12.39 3.68
N GLU A 471 -12.76 12.22 3.85
CA GLU A 471 -13.45 12.49 5.10
C GLU A 471 -13.65 11.18 5.87
N ARG A 472 -13.32 11.19 7.16
CA ARG A 472 -13.79 10.17 8.09
C ARG A 472 -15.19 10.58 8.54
N ALA A 473 -16.20 9.74 8.28
CA ALA A 473 -17.56 9.94 8.77
C ALA A 473 -17.97 8.82 9.73
N ASN A 474 -18.93 9.10 10.60
CA ASN A 474 -19.51 8.10 11.48
C ASN A 474 -20.62 7.31 10.76
N ILE A 475 -20.87 6.09 11.22
CA ILE A 475 -22.06 5.30 10.93
C ILE A 475 -22.50 4.60 12.21
N ASN A 476 -23.81 4.43 12.42
CA ASN A 476 -24.32 3.66 13.54
C ASN A 476 -24.76 2.29 13.05
N LEU A 477 -24.14 1.25 13.57
CA LEU A 477 -24.49 -0.16 13.34
C LEU A 477 -25.04 -0.76 14.66
N ASN A 478 -25.56 -1.98 14.60
CA ASN A 478 -26.26 -2.63 15.71
C ASN A 478 -25.43 -2.75 17.00
N ASN A 479 -24.10 -2.78 16.88
CA ASN A 479 -23.15 -2.87 17.99
C ASN A 479 -22.48 -1.53 18.34
N GLY A 480 -22.98 -0.39 17.81
CA GLY A 480 -22.55 0.95 18.21
C GLY A 480 -22.12 1.85 17.06
N THR A 481 -21.42 2.94 17.42
CA THR A 481 -20.89 3.89 16.44
C THR A 481 -19.56 3.38 15.88
N HIS A 482 -19.48 3.40 14.55
CA HIS A 482 -18.32 3.01 13.77
C HIS A 482 -17.88 4.13 12.84
N SER A 483 -16.78 3.87 12.13
CA SER A 483 -16.20 4.78 11.16
C SER A 483 -16.34 4.25 9.73
N ARG A 484 -16.49 5.17 8.78
CA ARG A 484 -16.39 4.91 7.35
C ARG A 484 -15.61 6.02 6.63
N PRO A 485 -14.91 5.70 5.54
CA PRO A 485 -14.33 6.70 4.67
C PRO A 485 -15.37 7.25 3.69
N VAL A 486 -15.28 8.55 3.43
CA VAL A 486 -16.06 9.29 2.43
C VAL A 486 -15.07 9.94 1.47
N PHE A 487 -15.28 9.74 0.17
CA PHE A 487 -14.44 10.22 -0.91
C PHE A 487 -15.23 11.29 -1.69
N PRO A 488 -15.29 12.53 -1.19
CA PRO A 488 -16.20 13.56 -1.72
C PRO A 488 -15.89 13.94 -3.17
N SER A 489 -14.63 13.82 -3.61
CA SER A 489 -14.23 14.15 -4.98
C SER A 489 -14.73 13.18 -6.05
N VAL A 490 -15.21 11.98 -5.66
CA VAL A 490 -15.65 10.94 -6.58
C VAL A 490 -17.06 10.42 -6.28
N ASP A 491 -17.80 11.08 -5.37
CA ASP A 491 -19.13 10.64 -4.92
C ASP A 491 -19.13 9.17 -4.48
N ARG A 492 -18.18 8.75 -3.64
CA ARG A 492 -18.11 7.37 -3.12
C ARG A 492 -17.91 7.30 -1.63
N SER A 493 -18.37 6.20 -1.04
CA SER A 493 -18.12 5.78 0.32
C SER A 493 -18.41 4.27 0.45
N MET A 494 -18.18 3.70 1.63
CA MET A 494 -18.52 2.33 1.98
C MET A 494 -19.24 2.32 3.33
N PRO A 495 -20.04 1.28 3.65
CA PRO A 495 -20.83 1.25 4.87
C PRO A 495 -19.95 1.23 6.11
N HIS A 496 -18.89 0.43 6.12
CA HIS A 496 -18.04 0.28 7.27
C HIS A 496 -16.56 0.23 6.87
N GLY A 497 -15.70 0.96 7.58
CA GLY A 497 -14.31 1.18 7.15
C GLY A 497 -13.47 -0.09 7.04
N ASP A 498 -13.80 -1.13 7.80
CA ASP A 498 -13.10 -2.42 7.76
C ASP A 498 -13.79 -3.50 6.90
N ASP A 499 -14.83 -3.13 6.13
CA ASP A 499 -15.44 -4.02 5.14
C ASP A 499 -14.46 -4.49 4.07
N VAL A 500 -13.35 -3.75 3.89
CA VAL A 500 -12.27 -4.13 2.98
C VAL A 500 -11.57 -5.43 3.40
N TYR A 501 -11.72 -5.91 4.64
CA TYR A 501 -11.18 -7.21 5.05
C TYR A 501 -12.20 -8.03 5.83
N THR A 502 -13.49 -7.79 5.59
CA THR A 502 -14.54 -8.65 6.13
C THR A 502 -14.43 -10.06 5.56
N ALA A 503 -14.75 -11.06 6.38
CA ALA A 503 -14.72 -12.46 5.96
C ALA A 503 -15.61 -12.71 4.73
N PHE A 504 -16.76 -12.03 4.62
CA PHE A 504 -17.70 -12.16 3.49
C PHE A 504 -17.04 -11.90 2.12
N LEU A 505 -16.05 -11.00 2.08
CA LEU A 505 -15.47 -10.46 0.86
C LEU A 505 -14.00 -10.87 0.68
N THR A 506 -13.54 -11.87 1.44
CA THR A 506 -12.16 -12.35 1.42
C THR A 506 -11.75 -12.84 0.02
N PRO A 507 -10.65 -12.30 -0.55
CA PRO A 507 -10.22 -12.63 -1.90
C PRO A 507 -9.23 -13.82 -1.94
N SER A 508 -9.51 -14.95 -1.29
CA SER A 508 -8.73 -16.21 -1.43
C SER A 508 -9.05 -17.00 -2.70
N GLY A 509 -10.04 -16.48 -3.43
CA GLY A 509 -10.95 -17.21 -4.29
C GLY A 509 -11.14 -16.55 -5.64
N ALA A 510 -12.39 -16.61 -6.12
CA ALA A 510 -12.86 -15.63 -7.06
C ALA A 510 -12.82 -14.22 -6.43
N VAL A 511 -12.24 -13.26 -7.15
CA VAL A 511 -12.09 -11.89 -6.67
C VAL A 511 -13.34 -11.08 -6.99
N ILE A 512 -13.97 -10.50 -5.95
CA ILE A 512 -15.08 -9.56 -6.11
C ILE A 512 -14.51 -8.21 -6.57
N PRO A 513 -14.98 -7.62 -7.68
CA PRO A 513 -14.52 -6.31 -8.12
C PRO A 513 -14.75 -5.26 -7.02
N THR A 514 -13.69 -4.53 -6.69
CA THR A 514 -13.74 -3.54 -5.61
C THR A 514 -14.78 -2.45 -5.84
N SER A 515 -15.13 -2.12 -7.07
CA SER A 515 -16.23 -1.18 -7.36
C SER A 515 -17.59 -1.60 -6.78
N LYS A 516 -17.77 -2.87 -6.43
CA LYS A 516 -19.02 -3.41 -5.87
C LYS A 516 -19.20 -3.18 -4.38
N ILE A 517 -18.13 -2.82 -3.67
CA ILE A 517 -18.19 -2.55 -2.22
C ILE A 517 -18.30 -1.06 -1.89
N PHE A 518 -18.37 -0.21 -2.94
CA PHE A 518 -18.58 1.22 -2.82
C PHE A 518 -19.98 1.62 -3.27
N TYR A 519 -20.51 2.64 -2.61
CA TYR A 519 -21.82 3.21 -2.85
C TYR A 519 -21.68 4.71 -3.13
N THR A 520 -22.60 5.26 -3.92
CA THR A 520 -22.72 6.72 -4.06
C THR A 520 -23.11 7.36 -2.74
N LEU A 521 -22.88 8.66 -2.57
CA LEU A 521 -23.29 9.34 -1.33
C LEU A 521 -24.82 9.33 -1.16
N ALA A 522 -25.57 9.35 -2.25
CA ALA A 522 -27.02 9.20 -2.24
C ALA A 522 -27.46 7.78 -1.79
N GLN A 523 -26.80 6.74 -2.29
CA GLN A 523 -27.04 5.37 -1.83
C GLN A 523 -26.67 5.20 -0.35
N MET A 524 -25.56 5.79 0.10
CA MET A 524 -25.20 5.80 1.51
C MET A 524 -26.28 6.42 2.38
N ALA A 525 -26.79 7.59 1.98
CA ALA A 525 -27.83 8.30 2.71
C ALA A 525 -29.10 7.46 2.90
N THR A 526 -29.58 6.81 1.83
CA THR A 526 -30.87 6.12 1.84
C THR A 526 -30.79 4.65 2.23
N LYS A 527 -29.62 4.02 2.16
CA LYS A 527 -29.45 2.59 2.48
C LYS A 527 -28.81 2.33 3.83
N PHE A 528 -27.98 3.24 4.33
CA PHE A 528 -27.17 2.96 5.53
C PHE A 528 -27.27 4.04 6.61
N ILE A 529 -27.40 5.32 6.24
CA ILE A 529 -27.47 6.43 7.22
C ILE A 529 -28.90 6.61 7.73
N SER A 530 -29.87 6.71 6.82
CA SER A 530 -31.29 6.88 7.12
C SER A 530 -32.14 5.90 6.29
N PRO A 531 -31.95 4.57 6.45
CA PRO A 531 -32.71 3.58 5.72
C PRO A 531 -34.19 3.55 6.12
N ALA A 532 -35.03 3.18 5.16
CA ALA A 532 -36.35 2.67 5.47
C ALA A 532 -36.21 1.37 6.28
N VAL A 533 -36.89 1.29 7.42
CA VAL A 533 -36.81 0.13 8.31
C VAL A 533 -37.81 -0.95 7.90
N ASP A 534 -37.37 -2.20 7.92
CA ASP A 534 -38.24 -3.35 7.78
C ASP A 534 -39.07 -3.56 9.04
N CYS A 535 -40.33 -4.00 8.88
CA CYS A 535 -41.21 -4.37 9.97
C CYS A 535 -41.97 -5.66 9.65
N VAL A 536 -42.19 -6.50 10.66
CA VAL A 536 -43.01 -7.73 10.58
C VAL A 536 -43.83 -7.83 11.86
N SER A 537 -45.15 -8.02 11.73
CA SER A 537 -46.08 -8.23 12.86
C SER A 537 -46.02 -7.16 13.97
N GLY A 538 -45.65 -5.92 13.62
CA GLY A 538 -45.56 -4.80 14.56
C GLY A 538 -44.18 -4.60 15.19
N GLU A 539 -43.22 -5.49 14.93
CA GLU A 539 -41.81 -5.32 15.30
C GLU A 539 -41.02 -4.79 14.11
N CYS A 540 -40.18 -3.78 14.34
CA CYS A 540 -39.37 -3.15 13.30
C CYS A 540 -37.90 -3.16 13.68
N ASN A 541 -37.02 -3.24 12.70
CA ASN A 541 -35.61 -2.93 12.91
C ASN A 541 -35.46 -1.47 13.36
N THR A 542 -34.52 -1.20 14.26
CA THR A 542 -33.97 0.14 14.43
C THR A 542 -33.19 0.56 13.17
N ILE A 543 -32.89 1.86 13.05
CA ILE A 543 -32.03 2.37 11.95
C ILE A 543 -30.68 1.65 11.92
N ALA A 544 -30.05 1.44 13.08
CA ALA A 544 -28.74 0.81 13.21
C ALA A 544 -28.80 -0.70 12.85
N GLU A 545 -29.86 -1.38 13.26
CA GLU A 545 -30.12 -2.77 12.85
C GLU A 545 -30.37 -2.87 11.35
N GLN A 546 -31.17 -1.97 10.77
CA GLN A 546 -31.42 -1.97 9.33
C GLN A 546 -30.14 -1.70 8.52
N ALA A 547 -29.28 -0.79 8.97
CA ALA A 547 -27.98 -0.54 8.33
C ALA A 547 -27.07 -1.78 8.39
N SER A 548 -27.04 -2.47 9.54
CA SER A 548 -26.29 -3.72 9.72
C SER A 548 -26.86 -4.85 8.87
N TYR A 549 -28.19 -4.92 8.78
CA TYR A 549 -28.91 -5.88 7.96
C TYR A 549 -28.55 -5.68 6.48
N ASN A 550 -28.64 -4.45 5.99
CA ASN A 550 -28.32 -4.10 4.60
C ASN A 550 -26.85 -4.41 4.27
N THR A 551 -25.92 -4.13 5.19
CA THR A 551 -24.49 -4.37 5.00
C THR A 551 -24.21 -5.87 4.88
N GLY A 552 -24.67 -6.68 5.84
CA GLY A 552 -24.44 -8.12 5.81
C GLY A 552 -25.15 -8.83 4.66
N LYS A 553 -26.38 -8.43 4.34
CA LYS A 553 -27.13 -8.97 3.19
C LYS A 553 -26.42 -8.66 1.87
N ASP A 554 -26.00 -7.42 1.65
CA ASP A 554 -25.28 -7.03 0.43
C ASP A 554 -23.97 -7.80 0.28
N HIS A 555 -23.18 -7.91 1.35
CA HIS A 555 -21.90 -8.63 1.29
C HIS A 555 -22.09 -10.12 1.03
N LEU A 556 -23.09 -10.76 1.64
CA LEU A 556 -23.41 -12.16 1.36
C LEU A 556 -23.94 -12.35 -0.07
N GLN A 557 -24.75 -11.43 -0.56
CA GLN A 557 -25.21 -11.45 -1.95
C GLN A 557 -24.03 -11.33 -2.92
N LEU A 558 -23.10 -10.40 -2.67
CA LEU A 558 -21.88 -10.28 -3.47
C LEU A 558 -21.01 -11.53 -3.40
N ALA A 559 -20.84 -12.12 -2.22
CA ALA A 559 -20.13 -13.38 -2.06
C ALA A 559 -20.77 -14.50 -2.89
N TYR A 560 -22.11 -14.52 -2.99
CA TYR A 560 -22.85 -15.46 -3.82
C TYR A 560 -22.74 -15.18 -5.31
N ASP A 561 -22.98 -13.94 -5.74
CA ASP A 561 -22.96 -13.55 -7.16
C ASP A 561 -21.62 -13.86 -7.82
N TYR A 562 -20.52 -13.75 -7.06
CA TYR A 562 -19.17 -14.01 -7.52
C TYR A 562 -18.63 -15.39 -7.12
N MET A 563 -19.42 -16.19 -6.38
CA MET A 563 -18.96 -17.45 -5.78
C MET A 563 -17.62 -17.28 -5.03
N ALA A 564 -17.54 -16.22 -4.23
CA ALA A 564 -16.39 -15.93 -3.40
C ALA A 564 -16.21 -17.02 -2.33
N ASP A 565 -14.96 -17.25 -1.95
CA ASP A 565 -14.60 -18.41 -1.14
C ASP A 565 -15.27 -18.42 0.24
N TYR A 566 -15.75 -17.30 0.77
CA TYR A 566 -16.42 -17.29 2.07
C TYR A 566 -17.61 -18.25 2.15
N ILE A 567 -18.53 -18.18 1.18
CA ILE A 567 -19.72 -19.06 1.18
C ILE A 567 -19.37 -20.49 0.78
N LEU A 568 -18.38 -20.65 -0.11
CA LEU A 568 -17.87 -21.96 -0.52
C LEU A 568 -17.19 -22.65 0.68
N TYR A 569 -16.42 -21.90 1.46
CA TYR A 569 -15.72 -22.35 2.66
C TYR A 569 -16.70 -22.74 3.75
N GLN A 570 -17.75 -21.94 3.99
CA GLN A 570 -18.77 -22.30 4.97
C GLN A 570 -19.45 -23.63 4.61
N TYR A 571 -19.83 -23.82 3.34
CA TYR A 571 -20.36 -25.09 2.87
C TYR A 571 -19.32 -26.22 2.98
N ALA A 572 -18.09 -25.99 2.53
CA ALA A 572 -17.06 -27.00 2.49
C ALA A 572 -16.65 -27.50 3.88
N ARG A 573 -16.53 -26.58 4.83
CA ARG A 573 -16.06 -26.85 6.19
C ARG A 573 -17.16 -27.37 7.11
N TYR A 574 -18.38 -26.84 6.97
CA TYR A 574 -19.47 -27.06 7.94
C TYR A 574 -20.74 -27.66 7.34
N GLY A 575 -20.87 -27.73 6.02
CA GLY A 575 -21.98 -28.38 5.32
C GLY A 575 -23.13 -27.45 4.93
N ALA A 576 -24.12 -28.04 4.26
CA ALA A 576 -25.29 -27.36 3.68
C ALA A 576 -26.14 -26.64 4.73
N ASP A 577 -26.45 -27.31 5.84
CA ASP A 577 -27.30 -26.75 6.91
C ASP A 577 -26.67 -25.51 7.54
N TYR A 578 -25.35 -25.56 7.76
CA TYR A 578 -24.61 -24.44 8.33
C TYR A 578 -24.62 -23.21 7.41
N LEU A 579 -24.45 -23.42 6.09
CA LEU A 579 -24.55 -22.33 5.11
C LEU A 579 -25.99 -21.80 5.04
N ASN A 580 -27.00 -22.66 4.95
CA ASN A 580 -28.41 -22.26 4.92
C ASN A 580 -28.77 -21.36 6.12
N ASP A 581 -28.23 -21.69 7.29
CA ASP A 581 -28.38 -20.90 8.50
C ASP A 581 -27.68 -19.54 8.43
N SER A 582 -26.42 -19.51 7.98
CA SER A 582 -25.67 -18.26 7.80
C SER A 582 -26.29 -17.31 6.77
N LEU A 583 -27.14 -17.82 5.88
CA LEU A 583 -27.92 -17.03 4.92
C LEU A 583 -29.20 -16.42 5.53
N ARG A 584 -29.51 -16.67 6.81
CA ARG A 584 -30.62 -16.01 7.52
C ARG A 584 -30.19 -14.73 8.24
N GLY A 585 -28.95 -14.67 8.73
CA GLY A 585 -28.42 -13.53 9.48
C GLY A 585 -26.97 -13.75 9.92
N PRO A 586 -26.32 -12.76 10.56
CA PRO A 586 -24.96 -12.90 11.07
C PRO A 586 -24.91 -13.94 12.19
N ARG A 587 -23.77 -14.61 12.33
CA ARG A 587 -23.49 -15.48 13.48
C ARG A 587 -22.80 -14.70 14.59
N ILE A 588 -23.43 -14.63 15.76
CA ILE A 588 -22.92 -13.96 16.96
C ILE A 588 -22.89 -14.99 18.09
N GLY A 589 -21.71 -15.21 18.67
CA GLY A 589 -21.54 -16.24 19.71
C GLY A 589 -21.84 -17.67 19.25
N GLY A 590 -21.74 -17.96 17.94
CA GLY A 590 -22.02 -19.26 17.34
C GLY A 590 -23.45 -19.45 16.83
N SER A 591 -24.39 -18.60 17.26
CA SER A 591 -25.80 -18.67 16.87
C SER A 591 -26.14 -17.66 15.78
N VAL A 592 -27.08 -18.02 14.90
CA VAL A 592 -27.63 -17.07 13.92
C VAL A 592 -28.50 -16.06 14.65
N HIS A 593 -28.20 -14.79 14.46
CA HIS A 593 -29.02 -13.69 14.92
C HIS A 593 -29.83 -13.16 13.73
N GLU A 594 -31.14 -13.38 13.73
CA GLU A 594 -32.01 -12.82 12.70
C GLU A 594 -32.40 -11.39 13.04
N PHE A 595 -32.54 -10.56 12.01
CA PHE A 595 -33.25 -9.30 12.11
C PHE A 595 -34.76 -9.58 12.00
N VAL A 596 -35.62 -8.55 11.96
CA VAL A 596 -37.07 -8.77 11.76
C VAL A 596 -37.42 -9.55 10.49
N LYS A 597 -36.48 -9.63 9.54
CA LYS A 597 -36.52 -10.51 8.37
C LYS A 597 -35.18 -11.25 8.23
N PRO A 598 -35.18 -12.49 7.72
CA PRO A 598 -33.94 -13.13 7.31
C PRO A 598 -33.34 -12.40 6.11
N TYR A 599 -32.01 -12.50 5.91
CA TYR A 599 -31.35 -11.92 4.74
C TYR A 599 -31.95 -12.40 3.43
N PHE A 600 -32.20 -13.70 3.31
CA PHE A 600 -32.78 -14.34 2.14
C PHE A 600 -33.95 -15.23 2.54
N THR A 601 -34.95 -15.35 1.69
CA THR A 601 -36.11 -16.23 1.86
C THR A 601 -35.70 -17.71 1.80
N ASP A 602 -36.54 -18.60 2.32
CA ASP A 602 -36.25 -20.05 2.35
C ASP A 602 -35.96 -20.62 0.95
N ALA A 603 -36.70 -20.16 -0.07
CA ALA A 603 -36.51 -20.56 -1.45
C ALA A 603 -35.17 -20.06 -2.02
N GLU A 604 -34.81 -18.80 -1.75
CA GLU A 604 -33.51 -18.23 -2.16
C GLU A 604 -32.36 -18.98 -1.51
N ARG A 605 -32.43 -19.26 -0.20
CA ARG A 605 -31.36 -19.98 0.52
C ARG A 605 -31.18 -21.39 0.00
N ALA A 606 -32.26 -22.13 -0.24
CA ALA A 606 -32.19 -23.48 -0.81
C ALA A 606 -31.53 -23.49 -2.21
N ALA A 607 -31.85 -22.49 -3.04
CA ALA A 607 -31.22 -22.31 -4.34
C ALA A 607 -29.73 -21.96 -4.22
N MET A 608 -29.38 -21.04 -3.31
CA MET A 608 -28.00 -20.63 -3.07
C MET A 608 -27.13 -21.80 -2.59
N VAL A 609 -27.61 -22.60 -1.64
CA VAL A 609 -26.90 -23.80 -1.14
C VAL A 609 -26.65 -24.80 -2.27
N THR A 610 -27.65 -25.04 -3.12
CA THR A 610 -27.53 -25.95 -4.27
C THR A 610 -26.49 -25.44 -5.28
N ALA A 611 -26.49 -24.15 -5.57
CA ALA A 611 -25.52 -23.52 -6.47
C ALA A 611 -24.10 -23.56 -5.88
N VAL A 612 -23.93 -23.31 -4.59
CA VAL A 612 -22.64 -23.42 -3.89
C VAL A 612 -22.11 -24.85 -3.94
N GLU A 613 -22.92 -25.87 -3.64
CA GLU A 613 -22.52 -27.27 -3.74
C GLU A 613 -22.06 -27.62 -5.17
N THR A 614 -22.81 -27.17 -6.16
CA THR A 614 -22.46 -27.36 -7.58
C THR A 614 -21.11 -26.73 -7.87
N LYS A 615 -20.87 -25.50 -7.39
CA LYS A 615 -19.59 -24.83 -7.62
C LYS A 615 -18.42 -25.52 -6.92
N VAL A 616 -18.62 -26.01 -5.69
CA VAL A 616 -17.59 -26.79 -4.98
C VAL A 616 -17.28 -28.08 -5.74
N LYS A 617 -18.29 -28.78 -6.27
CA LYS A 617 -18.09 -29.95 -7.14
C LYS A 617 -17.28 -29.61 -8.38
N GLU A 618 -17.57 -28.48 -9.05
CA GLU A 618 -16.80 -28.02 -10.22
C GLU A 618 -15.32 -27.81 -9.89
N ILE A 619 -15.00 -27.15 -8.77
CA ILE A 619 -13.62 -26.92 -8.30
C ILE A 619 -12.89 -28.25 -8.07
N GLY A 620 -13.61 -29.26 -7.60
CA GLY A 620 -13.13 -30.62 -7.43
C GLY A 620 -13.18 -31.49 -8.69
N SER A 621 -13.33 -30.90 -9.88
CA SER A 621 -13.43 -31.63 -11.16
C SER A 621 -14.55 -32.68 -11.17
N GLY A 622 -15.69 -32.34 -10.56
CA GLY A 622 -16.85 -33.21 -10.40
C GLY A 622 -16.89 -33.97 -9.06
N ASN A 623 -15.81 -33.97 -8.28
CA ASN A 623 -15.75 -34.62 -6.97
C ASN A 623 -15.95 -33.60 -5.84
N LEU A 624 -17.01 -33.77 -5.05
CA LEU A 624 -17.36 -32.84 -3.97
C LEU A 624 -16.28 -32.74 -2.89
N GLU A 625 -15.77 -33.86 -2.38
CA GLU A 625 -14.79 -33.86 -1.28
C GLU A 625 -13.44 -33.27 -1.69
N THR A 626 -13.03 -33.50 -2.94
CA THR A 626 -11.86 -32.85 -3.53
C THR A 626 -12.07 -31.33 -3.61
N GLY A 627 -13.26 -30.91 -4.06
CA GLY A 627 -13.63 -29.50 -4.11
C GLY A 627 -13.60 -28.83 -2.74
N LYS A 628 -14.18 -29.49 -1.72
CA LYS A 628 -14.17 -29.01 -0.34
C LYS A 628 -12.74 -28.82 0.17
N SER A 629 -11.89 -29.81 -0.04
CA SER A 629 -10.49 -29.79 0.39
C SER A 629 -9.72 -28.63 -0.25
N LYS A 630 -9.93 -28.39 -1.55
CA LYS A 630 -9.31 -27.27 -2.27
C LYS A 630 -9.77 -25.91 -1.75
N VAL A 631 -11.08 -25.72 -1.56
CA VAL A 631 -11.62 -24.45 -1.03
C VAL A 631 -11.09 -24.16 0.37
N ILE A 632 -11.09 -25.17 1.25
CA ILE A 632 -10.52 -25.03 2.61
C ILE A 632 -9.04 -24.66 2.54
N ALA A 633 -8.26 -25.36 1.73
CA ALA A 633 -6.83 -25.09 1.61
C ALA A 633 -6.54 -23.68 1.05
N ARG A 634 -7.33 -23.19 0.09
CA ARG A 634 -7.19 -21.82 -0.45
C ARG A 634 -7.50 -20.77 0.62
N TRP A 635 -8.60 -20.95 1.35
CA TRP A 635 -8.98 -20.08 2.45
C TRP A 635 -7.89 -20.03 3.53
N ASP A 636 -7.42 -21.19 4.00
CA ASP A 636 -6.42 -21.28 5.05
C ASP A 636 -5.09 -20.65 4.63
N ARG A 637 -4.64 -20.86 3.38
CA ARG A 637 -3.43 -20.21 2.83
C ARG A 637 -3.56 -18.70 2.84
N PHE A 638 -4.69 -18.16 2.37
CA PHE A 638 -4.92 -16.72 2.37
C PHE A 638 -4.84 -16.13 3.78
N GLN A 639 -5.44 -16.80 4.77
CA GLN A 639 -5.40 -16.35 6.16
C GLN A 639 -3.99 -16.41 6.78
N GLN A 640 -3.15 -17.33 6.31
CA GLN A 640 -1.76 -17.50 6.71
C GLN A 640 -0.79 -16.54 6.02
N ASN A 641 -1.20 -15.85 4.95
CA ASN A 641 -0.33 -14.87 4.28
C ASN A 641 0.00 -13.72 5.24
N GLU A 642 1.23 -13.74 5.74
CA GLU A 642 1.73 -12.80 6.76
C GLU A 642 2.00 -11.41 6.21
#